data_AF-G3WGP4-F1
#
_entry.id   AF-G3WGP4-F1
#
_cell.length_a   1.000
_cell.length_b   1.000
_cell.length_c   1.000
_cell.angle_alpha   90.00
_cell.angle_beta   90.00
_cell.angle_gamma   90.00
#
_symmetry.space_group_name_H-M   'P 1'
#
loop_
_entity.id
_entity.type
_entity.pdbx_description
1 polymer ?
#
loop_
_entity_poly.entity_id
_entity_poly.type
_entity_poly.pdbx_seq_one_letter_code
_entity_poly.pdbx_strand_id
1 'polypeptide(L)'
;MAFPWISLLVFLGSGLGCHHPICHCSDRVFICQESKVTEIPSDIPRNAVELRFVLTKLQVIPRGAFSGFGDLEKIEISQNDALEVIEADVFSNLPKLHEIRIEKANNLVLIDPKAFWNLPSLRYLLISNTGIKHLPAVYKIQSLQKVLLDIQDNINIRTIERNSFAGLSSESVILWLNKNGIQEIQNQAFNGTQLDELNLSDNINLEDLPNDIFQGANGPVILDISRTRIHSLPSDGLKNLKKLKAKSAYNFKTLPNLEKFAELVEANLTYPSHCCAFANWRRQAFELHPICNKSFVRQDSNDLAMEWGYRRRSMEEEYISSLNKEFDITESEFDYDLCNEVVDVACSPKPDAFNPCEDIMGYNFLRVLIWFISILSITGNTVVLVILITSQYKLTVPRFLMCNLAFADLCIGVYLLLIASVDIHTKSQYHNYAIDWQTGAGCDAAGFFTVFASELSVYTLTAITLERWHTITYAMQLDRKVRLRHAASIMLIGWIFAFSVALLPIFGVSSYMKVSICLPMDIDSTLSQLYVIFLLVLNVLAFVIICTCYTHIYFTVRNPNIVSSTSDTKIAKRMAMLIFTDFLCMAPISFFAISASVKMPLITVSKSKILLVLFYPINSCANPFLYAIFTKTFRRDFFILLSKFGFCEMQAQIYRTETSSTVHSSHPRNGQCPPIAKNNSGTVYTLVPLNHLS
;
A
#
# COMPACT_ATOMS: atom_id res chain seq x y z
N MET A 1 -66.23 -10.03 44.31
CA MET A 1 -67.35 -9.12 44.61
C MET A 1 -66.99 -8.38 45.88
N ALA A 2 -66.99 -7.06 46.04
CA ALA A 2 -67.08 -5.88 45.20
C ALA A 2 -66.67 -4.72 46.13
N PHE A 3 -66.07 -3.66 45.58
CA PHE A 3 -65.94 -2.31 46.15
C PHE A 3 -67.31 -1.75 46.64
N PRO A 4 -67.44 -0.58 47.33
CA PRO A 4 -66.50 0.56 47.39
C PRO A 4 -66.44 1.33 48.73
N TRP A 5 -65.44 2.22 48.91
CA TRP A 5 -65.62 3.59 49.43
C TRP A 5 -64.49 4.47 48.86
N ILE A 6 -64.79 5.76 48.71
CA ILE A 6 -63.95 6.87 48.20
C ILE A 6 -64.17 7.19 46.72
N SER A 7 -65.30 7.84 46.45
CA SER A 7 -65.51 8.81 45.37
C SER A 7 -65.89 10.13 46.03
N LEU A 8 -64.95 11.09 46.09
CA LEU A 8 -65.16 12.55 46.11
C LEU A 8 -63.80 13.21 46.41
N LEU A 9 -63.03 13.57 45.38
CA LEU A 9 -62.01 14.64 45.37
C LEU A 9 -61.17 14.68 44.08
N VAL A 10 -61.78 14.48 42.90
CA VAL A 10 -61.11 14.78 41.61
C VAL A 10 -62.11 15.43 40.65
N PHE A 11 -62.63 16.58 41.03
CA PHE A 11 -63.32 17.50 40.12
C PHE A 11 -63.03 18.92 40.59
N LEU A 12 -61.86 19.44 40.20
CA LEU A 12 -61.52 20.87 40.04
C LEU A 12 -60.03 20.94 39.67
N GLY A 13 -59.77 20.62 38.41
CA GLY A 13 -58.47 20.74 37.77
C GLY A 13 -58.72 20.82 36.27
N SER A 14 -59.23 21.97 35.84
CA SER A 14 -59.51 22.30 34.44
C SER A 14 -58.21 22.28 33.64
N GLY A 15 -57.82 21.12 33.11
CA GLY A 15 -56.83 21.04 32.04
C GLY A 15 -57.42 21.68 30.79
N LEU A 16 -56.95 22.86 30.40
CA LEU A 16 -57.19 23.42 29.08
C LEU A 16 -56.60 22.44 28.05
N GLY A 17 -57.41 21.50 27.57
CA GLY A 17 -57.04 20.66 26.44
C GLY A 17 -56.90 21.53 25.19
N CYS A 18 -55.72 21.55 24.58
CA CYS A 18 -55.53 22.20 23.28
C CYS A 18 -56.18 21.34 22.19
N HIS A 19 -57.15 21.89 21.47
CA HIS A 19 -57.83 21.21 20.36
C HIS A 19 -57.77 22.07 19.10
N HIS A 20 -57.29 21.51 17.99
CA HIS A 20 -57.19 22.17 16.69
C HIS A 20 -57.88 21.26 15.64
N PRO A 21 -58.64 21.82 14.67
CA PRO A 21 -59.50 21.02 13.79
C PRO A 21 -58.74 20.04 12.89
N ILE A 22 -57.54 20.42 12.46
CA ILE A 22 -56.74 19.65 11.49
C ILE A 22 -55.52 18.98 12.13
N CYS A 23 -54.93 19.60 13.15
CA CYS A 23 -53.63 19.24 13.70
C CYS A 23 -53.78 18.77 15.14
N HIS A 24 -52.98 17.81 15.57
CA HIS A 24 -52.93 17.41 16.97
C HIS A 24 -52.14 18.45 17.76
N CYS A 25 -52.66 18.84 18.93
CA CYS A 25 -52.01 19.83 19.77
C CYS A 25 -51.72 19.26 21.16
N SER A 26 -50.52 19.54 21.66
CA SER A 26 -50.12 19.28 23.05
C SER A 26 -49.14 20.36 23.48
N ASP A 27 -49.40 21.07 24.59
CA ASP A 27 -48.48 22.05 25.18
C ASP A 27 -47.84 23.05 24.19
N ARG A 28 -48.66 23.64 23.29
CA ARG A 28 -48.25 24.58 22.23
C ARG A 28 -47.38 23.98 21.11
N VAL A 29 -47.31 22.65 21.05
CA VAL A 29 -46.76 21.89 19.93
C VAL A 29 -47.91 21.46 19.03
N PHE A 30 -47.79 21.75 17.73
CA PHE A 30 -48.81 21.42 16.73
C PHE A 30 -48.24 20.44 15.71
N ILE A 31 -48.88 19.27 15.60
CA ILE A 31 -48.51 18.19 14.70
C ILE A 31 -49.62 18.03 13.66
N CYS A 32 -49.36 18.52 12.46
CA CYS A 32 -50.23 18.40 11.30
C CYS A 32 -49.79 17.16 10.52
N GLN A 33 -50.61 16.10 10.58
CA GLN A 33 -50.29 14.80 9.99
C GLN A 33 -51.38 14.28 9.07
N GLU A 34 -50.99 13.34 8.22
CA GLU A 34 -51.82 12.62 7.24
C GLU A 34 -52.22 13.41 5.98
N SER A 35 -52.82 12.69 5.04
CA SER A 35 -53.20 13.15 3.72
C SER A 35 -54.31 14.21 3.68
N LYS A 36 -54.98 14.46 4.81
CA LYS A 36 -55.98 15.52 4.97
C LYS A 36 -55.37 16.94 4.95
N VAL A 37 -54.07 17.06 5.21
CA VAL A 37 -53.36 18.35 5.21
C VAL A 37 -52.84 18.62 3.80
N THR A 38 -53.56 19.44 3.04
CA THR A 38 -53.19 19.88 1.68
C THR A 38 -52.62 21.29 1.64
N GLU A 39 -52.86 22.09 2.67
CA GLU A 39 -52.33 23.44 2.88
C GLU A 39 -51.98 23.66 4.37
N ILE A 40 -51.11 24.63 4.65
CA ILE A 40 -50.76 24.97 6.04
C ILE A 40 -51.94 25.72 6.67
N PRO A 41 -52.54 25.22 7.77
CA PRO A 41 -53.69 25.87 8.38
C PRO A 41 -53.37 27.28 8.89
N SER A 42 -54.17 28.27 8.49
CA SER A 42 -53.99 29.67 8.89
C SER A 42 -54.37 29.98 10.33
N ASP A 43 -55.13 29.06 10.96
CA ASP A 43 -55.70 29.15 12.31
C ASP A 43 -54.77 28.62 13.42
N ILE A 44 -53.54 28.22 13.08
CA ILE A 44 -52.54 27.81 14.07
C ILE A 44 -52.22 28.99 15.02
N PRO A 45 -52.33 28.79 16.35
CA PRO A 45 -52.02 29.81 17.35
C PRO A 45 -50.61 30.38 17.25
N ARG A 46 -50.47 31.71 17.31
CA ARG A 46 -49.18 32.42 17.15
C ARG A 46 -48.20 32.23 18.31
N ASN A 47 -48.67 31.68 19.43
CA ASN A 47 -47.85 31.28 20.57
C ASN A 47 -47.33 29.83 20.46
N ALA A 48 -47.49 29.18 19.30
CA ALA A 48 -46.94 27.86 19.03
C ALA A 48 -45.41 27.86 19.21
N VAL A 49 -44.92 26.83 19.89
CA VAL A 49 -43.48 26.62 20.17
C VAL A 49 -42.86 25.69 19.12
N GLU A 50 -43.64 24.76 18.59
CA GLU A 50 -43.16 23.79 17.61
C GLU A 50 -44.25 23.44 16.60
N LEU A 51 -43.88 23.42 15.33
CA LEU A 51 -44.75 23.03 14.21
C LEU A 51 -44.15 21.83 13.49
N ARG A 52 -44.94 20.75 13.35
CA ARG A 52 -44.55 19.55 12.61
C ARG A 52 -45.54 19.26 11.48
N PHE A 53 -45.03 19.12 10.26
CA PHE A 53 -45.78 18.72 9.07
C PHE A 53 -45.26 17.38 8.59
N VAL A 54 -45.98 16.31 8.92
CA VAL A 54 -45.53 14.92 8.72
C VAL A 54 -46.52 14.15 7.86
N LEU A 55 -46.06 13.46 6.81
CA LEU A 55 -46.94 12.66 5.93
C LEU A 55 -48.11 13.46 5.33
N THR A 56 -47.88 14.74 5.02
CA THR A 56 -48.89 15.63 4.45
C THR A 56 -48.96 15.53 2.91
N LYS A 57 -49.99 16.12 2.31
CA LYS A 57 -50.13 16.28 0.84
C LYS A 57 -49.91 17.73 0.40
N LEU A 58 -49.09 18.47 1.15
CA LEU A 58 -48.63 19.81 0.77
C LEU A 58 -47.84 19.73 -0.54
N GLN A 59 -48.24 20.53 -1.54
CA GLN A 59 -47.45 20.71 -2.77
C GLN A 59 -46.49 21.89 -2.67
N VAL A 60 -46.90 22.94 -1.97
CA VAL A 60 -46.15 24.19 -1.83
C VAL A 60 -46.24 24.66 -0.38
N ILE A 61 -45.12 25.13 0.18
CA ILE A 61 -45.13 25.93 1.41
C ILE A 61 -45.17 27.41 0.99
N PRO A 62 -46.32 28.09 1.19
CA PRO A 62 -46.55 29.40 0.61
C PRO A 62 -45.72 30.50 1.27
N ARG A 63 -45.55 31.60 0.55
CA ARG A 63 -44.81 32.78 1.01
C ARG A 63 -45.23 33.23 2.39
N GLY A 64 -44.25 33.40 3.29
CA GLY A 64 -44.51 33.88 4.64
C GLY A 64 -45.33 32.93 5.53
N ALA A 65 -45.39 31.64 5.20
CA ALA A 65 -46.19 30.65 5.93
C ALA A 65 -45.98 30.68 7.46
N PHE A 66 -44.73 30.84 7.90
CA PHE A 66 -44.38 30.88 9.33
C PHE A 66 -44.11 32.31 9.83
N SER A 67 -44.51 33.34 9.09
CA SER A 67 -44.34 34.71 9.56
C SER A 67 -45.28 35.00 10.74
N GLY A 68 -44.79 35.71 11.76
CA GLY A 68 -45.58 36.14 12.91
C GLY A 68 -45.64 35.16 14.09
N PHE A 69 -44.96 34.01 14.04
CA PHE A 69 -44.84 33.11 15.19
C PHE A 69 -43.63 33.49 16.08
N GLY A 70 -43.83 34.47 16.96
CA GLY A 70 -42.74 35.01 17.81
C GLY A 70 -42.19 34.04 18.86
N ASP A 71 -42.97 33.01 19.22
CA ASP A 71 -42.59 31.98 20.20
C ASP A 71 -42.06 30.68 19.58
N LEU A 72 -41.98 30.61 18.25
CA LEU A 72 -41.63 29.39 17.55
C LEU A 72 -40.15 29.08 17.68
N GLU A 73 -39.86 27.87 18.15
CA GLU A 73 -38.52 27.38 18.44
C GLU A 73 -38.08 26.31 17.44
N LYS A 74 -39.01 25.46 16.99
CA LYS A 74 -38.73 24.31 16.11
C LYS A 74 -39.73 24.18 14.95
N ILE A 75 -39.23 23.86 13.76
CA ILE A 75 -40.05 23.48 12.61
C ILE A 75 -39.56 22.16 12.04
N GLU A 76 -40.47 21.20 11.89
CA GLU A 76 -40.24 19.92 11.21
C GLU A 76 -41.14 19.80 9.98
N ILE A 77 -40.55 19.56 8.81
CA ILE A 77 -41.22 19.25 7.55
C ILE A 77 -40.65 17.91 7.10
N SER A 78 -41.32 16.82 7.44
CA SER A 78 -40.80 15.47 7.20
C SER A 78 -41.77 14.56 6.44
N GLN A 79 -41.22 13.70 5.58
CA GLN A 79 -42.00 12.67 4.84
C GLN A 79 -43.14 13.26 3.99
N ASN A 80 -42.87 14.36 3.29
CA ASN A 80 -43.85 15.05 2.44
C ASN A 80 -43.55 14.78 0.97
N ASP A 81 -44.04 13.64 0.47
CA ASP A 81 -43.75 13.19 -0.90
C ASP A 81 -44.36 14.08 -1.99
N ALA A 82 -45.41 14.85 -1.67
CA ALA A 82 -46.05 15.76 -2.64
C ALA A 82 -45.40 17.14 -2.70
N LEU A 83 -44.52 17.48 -1.75
CA LEU A 83 -43.95 18.82 -1.62
C LEU A 83 -42.92 19.06 -2.72
N GLU A 84 -43.14 20.10 -3.53
CA GLU A 84 -42.29 20.44 -4.68
C GLU A 84 -41.50 21.75 -4.47
N VAL A 85 -42.09 22.72 -3.75
CA VAL A 85 -41.56 24.08 -3.64
C VAL A 85 -41.71 24.65 -2.22
N ILE A 86 -40.65 25.31 -1.74
CA ILE A 86 -40.69 26.23 -0.59
C ILE A 86 -40.50 27.66 -1.11
N GLU A 87 -41.51 28.51 -0.93
CA GLU A 87 -41.50 29.88 -1.46
C GLU A 87 -40.63 30.85 -0.64
N ALA A 88 -40.55 32.10 -1.12
CA ALA A 88 -39.82 33.19 -0.45
C ALA A 88 -40.38 33.51 0.94
N ASP A 89 -39.54 34.08 1.81
CA ASP A 89 -39.90 34.62 3.13
C ASP A 89 -40.59 33.60 4.08
N VAL A 90 -40.56 32.30 3.78
CA VAL A 90 -41.21 31.24 4.56
C VAL A 90 -40.68 31.21 6.00
N PHE A 91 -39.36 31.23 6.15
CA PHE A 91 -38.66 31.28 7.44
C PHE A 91 -38.13 32.71 7.65
N SER A 92 -39.03 33.65 7.95
CA SER A 92 -38.69 35.06 8.10
C SER A 92 -39.04 35.63 9.47
N ASN A 93 -38.09 36.35 10.07
CA ASN A 93 -38.27 37.10 11.33
C ASN A 93 -38.80 36.23 12.49
N LEU A 94 -38.17 35.07 12.69
CA LEU A 94 -38.48 34.12 13.75
C LEU A 94 -37.38 34.18 14.83
N PRO A 95 -37.51 35.04 15.86
CA PRO A 95 -36.40 35.38 16.75
C PRO A 95 -35.98 34.24 17.68
N LYS A 96 -36.88 33.31 18.00
CA LYS A 96 -36.60 32.16 18.89
C LYS A 96 -36.31 30.85 18.15
N LEU A 97 -36.46 30.83 16.83
CA LEU A 97 -36.33 29.62 16.03
C LEU A 97 -34.87 29.19 16.02
N HIS A 98 -34.61 28.01 16.59
CA HIS A 98 -33.26 27.45 16.68
C HIS A 98 -33.09 26.17 15.86
N GLU A 99 -34.18 25.51 15.46
CA GLU A 99 -34.14 24.23 14.74
C GLU A 99 -35.12 24.21 13.56
N ILE A 100 -34.61 23.94 12.35
CA ILE A 100 -35.39 23.69 11.14
C ILE A 100 -34.96 22.33 10.58
N ARG A 101 -35.94 21.43 10.36
CA ARG A 101 -35.71 20.10 9.76
C ARG A 101 -36.58 19.93 8.54
N ILE A 102 -35.95 19.70 7.39
CA ILE A 102 -36.59 19.36 6.12
C ILE A 102 -36.09 17.97 5.73
N GLU A 103 -36.92 16.95 5.86
CA GLU A 103 -36.51 15.56 5.70
C GLU A 103 -37.43 14.78 4.76
N LYS A 104 -36.85 13.87 3.97
CA LYS A 104 -37.62 12.87 3.19
C LYS A 104 -38.72 13.53 2.34
N ALA A 105 -38.35 14.61 1.64
CA ALA A 105 -39.20 15.33 0.71
C ALA A 105 -38.67 15.10 -0.71
N ASN A 106 -38.87 13.89 -1.23
CA ASN A 106 -38.18 13.40 -2.43
C ASN A 106 -38.46 14.26 -3.68
N ASN A 107 -39.66 14.84 -3.77
CA ASN A 107 -40.07 15.69 -4.89
C ASN A 107 -39.81 17.18 -4.67
N LEU A 108 -39.22 17.57 -3.53
CA LEU A 108 -38.87 18.97 -3.27
C LEU A 108 -37.66 19.33 -4.13
N VAL A 109 -37.88 20.07 -5.22
CA VAL A 109 -36.83 20.43 -6.18
C VAL A 109 -36.30 21.84 -5.95
N LEU A 110 -37.14 22.74 -5.43
CA LEU A 110 -36.83 24.16 -5.30
C LEU A 110 -37.10 24.69 -3.89
N ILE A 111 -36.06 25.28 -3.29
CA ILE A 111 -36.18 26.17 -2.15
C ILE A 111 -35.84 27.57 -2.66
N ASP A 112 -36.77 28.50 -2.56
CA ASP A 112 -36.56 29.87 -3.04
C ASP A 112 -35.32 30.49 -2.35
N PRO A 113 -34.44 31.21 -3.08
CA PRO A 113 -33.26 31.85 -2.50
C PRO A 113 -33.55 32.90 -1.40
N LYS A 114 -34.81 33.32 -1.23
CA LYS A 114 -35.29 34.21 -0.17
C LYS A 114 -36.10 33.48 0.91
N ALA A 115 -36.15 32.15 0.89
CA ALA A 115 -36.93 31.37 1.86
C ALA A 115 -36.43 31.57 3.31
N PHE A 116 -35.11 31.73 3.50
CA PHE A 116 -34.49 31.94 4.80
C PHE A 116 -34.10 33.41 5.02
N TRP A 117 -34.62 34.03 6.08
CA TRP A 117 -34.38 35.45 6.36
C TRP A 117 -34.38 35.77 7.86
N ASN A 118 -33.31 36.41 8.34
CA ASN A 118 -33.16 36.96 9.69
C ASN A 118 -33.62 35.99 10.80
N LEU A 119 -32.79 34.98 11.04
CA LEU A 119 -33.03 33.92 12.02
C LEU A 119 -31.91 33.97 13.08
N PRO A 120 -31.95 34.94 14.01
CA PRO A 120 -30.82 35.26 14.88
C PRO A 120 -30.48 34.15 15.89
N SER A 121 -31.43 33.25 16.18
CA SER A 121 -31.27 32.15 17.13
C SER A 121 -31.04 30.79 16.46
N LEU A 122 -30.90 30.74 15.13
CA LEU A 122 -30.77 29.47 14.40
C LEU A 122 -29.52 28.72 14.84
N ARG A 123 -29.66 27.45 15.22
CA ARG A 123 -28.56 26.56 15.64
C ARG A 123 -28.44 25.33 14.76
N TYR A 124 -29.56 24.81 14.26
CA TYR A 124 -29.59 23.60 13.45
C TYR A 124 -30.49 23.77 12.23
N LEU A 125 -29.92 23.59 11.04
CA LEU A 125 -30.66 23.51 9.78
C LEU A 125 -30.32 22.18 9.11
N LEU A 126 -31.30 21.29 9.08
CA LEU A 126 -31.21 19.98 8.45
C LEU A 126 -32.01 19.97 7.15
N ILE A 127 -31.37 19.56 6.06
CA ILE A 127 -32.01 19.25 4.79
C ILE A 127 -31.52 17.88 4.33
N SER A 128 -32.36 16.86 4.47
CA SER A 128 -31.96 15.49 4.16
C SER A 128 -32.95 14.73 3.30
N ASN A 129 -32.42 13.95 2.37
CA ASN A 129 -33.20 13.08 1.49
C ASN A 129 -34.29 13.87 0.74
N THR A 130 -33.85 14.90 0.00
CA THR A 130 -34.72 15.75 -0.83
C THR A 130 -34.26 15.78 -2.28
N GLY A 131 -35.13 16.28 -3.15
CA GLY A 131 -34.88 16.42 -4.59
C GLY A 131 -34.09 17.67 -5.01
N ILE A 132 -33.64 18.51 -4.06
CA ILE A 132 -33.09 19.83 -4.37
C ILE A 132 -31.80 19.74 -5.19
N LYS A 133 -31.65 20.67 -6.14
CA LYS A 133 -30.52 20.68 -7.09
C LYS A 133 -29.37 21.59 -6.67
N HIS A 134 -29.65 22.56 -5.82
CA HIS A 134 -28.69 23.57 -5.37
C HIS A 134 -28.75 23.67 -3.84
N LEU A 135 -27.63 24.09 -3.24
CA LEU A 135 -27.59 24.41 -1.82
C LEU A 135 -28.57 25.55 -1.48
N PRO A 136 -29.19 25.55 -0.29
CA PRO A 136 -30.06 26.63 0.12
C PRO A 136 -29.27 27.94 0.24
N ALA A 137 -29.90 29.05 -0.15
CA ALA A 137 -29.26 30.35 0.01
C ALA A 137 -29.35 30.82 1.47
N VAL A 138 -28.21 30.83 2.16
CA VAL A 138 -28.12 31.09 3.61
C VAL A 138 -27.66 32.50 3.97
N TYR A 139 -27.27 33.32 2.98
CA TYR A 139 -26.62 34.61 3.17
C TYR A 139 -27.42 35.67 3.93
N LYS A 140 -28.72 35.46 4.15
CA LYS A 140 -29.61 36.36 4.90
C LYS A 140 -30.06 35.79 6.24
N ILE A 141 -29.54 34.64 6.67
CA ILE A 141 -29.87 34.04 7.96
C ILE A 141 -29.32 34.91 9.10
N GLN A 142 -28.02 35.24 9.04
CA GLN A 142 -27.32 36.08 10.02
C GLN A 142 -27.54 35.63 11.48
N SER A 143 -27.37 34.34 11.74
CA SER A 143 -27.49 33.81 13.11
C SER A 143 -26.41 34.39 14.03
N LEU A 144 -26.77 34.60 15.30
CA LEU A 144 -25.86 35.01 16.38
C LEU A 144 -25.35 33.80 17.19
N GLN A 145 -25.61 32.58 16.72
CA GLN A 145 -25.28 31.32 17.39
C GLN A 145 -24.36 30.49 16.50
N LYS A 146 -23.64 29.54 17.10
CA LYS A 146 -22.95 28.48 16.34
C LYS A 146 -23.98 27.66 15.57
N VAL A 147 -23.81 27.52 14.25
CA VAL A 147 -24.76 26.82 13.37
C VAL A 147 -24.18 25.50 12.89
N LEU A 148 -24.96 24.43 13.06
CA LEU A 148 -24.80 23.18 12.34
C LEU A 148 -25.71 23.19 11.11
N LEU A 149 -25.09 23.25 9.93
CA LEU A 149 -25.76 23.07 8.64
C LEU A 149 -25.54 21.63 8.18
N ASP A 150 -26.60 20.84 8.23
CA ASP A 150 -26.59 19.41 7.92
C ASP A 150 -27.38 19.17 6.63
N ILE A 151 -26.66 18.97 5.53
CA ILE A 151 -27.21 18.71 4.21
C ILE A 151 -26.66 17.36 3.75
N GLN A 152 -27.48 16.33 3.80
CA GLN A 152 -27.05 14.96 3.52
C GLN A 152 -28.11 14.15 2.76
N ASP A 153 -27.69 13.17 1.97
CA ASP A 153 -28.57 12.33 1.14
C ASP A 153 -29.34 13.11 0.06
N ASN A 154 -28.83 14.27 -0.39
CA ASN A 154 -29.39 15.04 -1.50
C ASN A 154 -28.56 14.81 -2.77
N ILE A 155 -28.84 13.71 -3.46
CA ILE A 155 -28.07 13.22 -4.62
C ILE A 155 -28.05 14.17 -5.83
N ASN A 156 -28.96 15.14 -5.89
CA ASN A 156 -29.09 16.08 -6.99
C ASN A 156 -28.22 17.33 -6.83
N ILE A 157 -27.65 17.57 -5.64
CA ILE A 157 -26.70 18.68 -5.40
C ILE A 157 -25.35 18.28 -5.97
N ARG A 158 -24.90 18.95 -7.03
CA ARG A 158 -23.66 18.61 -7.75
C ARG A 158 -22.52 19.60 -7.54
N THR A 159 -22.83 20.84 -7.21
CA THR A 159 -21.85 21.93 -7.21
C THR A 159 -21.96 22.77 -5.94
N ILE A 160 -20.83 23.15 -5.36
CA ILE A 160 -20.77 24.20 -4.32
C ILE A 160 -20.25 25.49 -4.98
N GLU A 161 -21.08 26.54 -4.96
CA GLU A 161 -20.76 27.82 -5.58
C GLU A 161 -19.89 28.71 -4.69
N ARG A 162 -19.26 29.72 -5.27
CA ARG A 162 -18.50 30.74 -4.53
C ARG A 162 -19.35 31.42 -3.44
N ASN A 163 -18.79 31.63 -2.26
CA ASN A 163 -19.44 32.28 -1.11
C ASN A 163 -20.77 31.63 -0.67
N SER A 164 -20.96 30.33 -0.91
CA SER A 164 -22.23 29.62 -0.63
C SER A 164 -22.71 29.74 0.82
N PHE A 165 -21.79 29.95 1.76
CA PHE A 165 -22.06 29.92 3.20
C PHE A 165 -21.84 31.27 3.90
N ALA A 166 -21.43 32.30 3.17
CA ALA A 166 -21.20 33.63 3.72
C ALA A 166 -22.51 34.21 4.27
N GLY A 167 -22.50 34.75 5.49
CA GLY A 167 -23.69 35.35 6.12
C GLY A 167 -24.65 34.37 6.81
N LEU A 168 -24.28 33.08 6.89
CA LEU A 168 -25.05 32.09 7.66
C LEU A 168 -25.06 32.40 9.17
N SER A 169 -23.88 32.66 9.74
CA SER A 169 -23.69 33.00 11.15
C SER A 169 -22.54 34.00 11.33
N SER A 170 -22.61 34.82 12.38
CA SER A 170 -21.48 35.61 12.87
C SER A 170 -20.49 34.80 13.72
N GLU A 171 -20.91 33.64 14.21
CA GLU A 171 -20.13 32.68 14.99
C GLU A 171 -19.55 31.56 14.11
N SER A 172 -18.90 30.56 14.72
CA SER A 172 -18.43 29.38 14.01
C SER A 172 -19.56 28.51 13.44
N VAL A 173 -19.23 27.74 12.41
CA VAL A 173 -20.16 26.92 11.65
C VAL A 173 -19.60 25.51 11.49
N ILE A 174 -20.48 24.52 11.61
CA ILE A 174 -20.23 23.13 11.22
C ILE A 174 -21.01 22.86 9.92
N LEU A 175 -20.30 22.44 8.88
CA LEU A 175 -20.84 22.11 7.57
C LEU A 175 -20.75 20.61 7.34
N TRP A 176 -21.89 19.93 7.42
CA TRP A 176 -22.03 18.55 6.98
C TRP A 176 -22.67 18.52 5.61
N LEU A 177 -21.85 18.26 4.59
CA LEU A 177 -22.23 18.19 3.18
C LEU A 177 -22.00 16.78 2.63
N ASN A 178 -21.98 15.79 3.51
CA ASN A 178 -21.69 14.40 3.19
C ASN A 178 -22.86 13.71 2.48
N LYS A 179 -22.57 12.61 1.79
CA LYS A 179 -23.58 11.76 1.11
C LYS A 179 -24.46 12.54 0.10
N ASN A 180 -23.93 13.58 -0.52
CA ASN A 180 -24.61 14.27 -1.62
C ASN A 180 -24.05 13.81 -2.97
N GLY A 181 -24.49 14.46 -4.04
CA GLY A 181 -23.99 14.23 -5.40
C GLY A 181 -22.85 15.14 -5.82
N ILE A 182 -22.11 15.75 -4.88
CA ILE A 182 -21.16 16.84 -5.17
C ILE A 182 -20.00 16.31 -6.02
N GLN A 183 -19.66 17.05 -7.07
CA GLN A 183 -18.62 16.73 -8.06
C GLN A 183 -17.64 17.89 -8.19
N GLU A 184 -18.13 19.13 -8.08
CA GLU A 184 -17.34 20.34 -8.25
C GLU A 184 -17.53 21.28 -7.06
N ILE A 185 -16.42 21.85 -6.58
CA ILE A 185 -16.41 22.94 -5.60
C ILE A 185 -15.66 24.10 -6.23
N GLN A 186 -16.28 25.29 -6.27
CA GLN A 186 -15.65 26.48 -6.82
C GLN A 186 -14.61 27.08 -5.86
N ASN A 187 -13.69 27.89 -6.40
CA ASN A 187 -12.80 28.72 -5.58
C ASN A 187 -13.61 29.62 -4.65
N GLN A 188 -13.09 29.90 -3.45
CA GLN A 188 -13.75 30.76 -2.46
C GLN A 188 -15.15 30.29 -2.06
N ALA A 189 -15.45 28.99 -2.19
CA ALA A 189 -16.74 28.41 -1.79
C ALA A 189 -17.09 28.72 -0.32
N PHE A 190 -16.08 28.71 0.56
CA PHE A 190 -16.24 28.94 2.00
C PHE A 190 -15.78 30.34 2.45
N ASN A 191 -15.58 31.28 1.52
CA ASN A 191 -15.13 32.62 1.88
C ASN A 191 -16.12 33.33 2.83
N GLY A 192 -15.58 34.08 3.81
CA GLY A 192 -16.38 34.80 4.81
C GLY A 192 -17.03 33.90 5.85
N THR A 193 -16.47 32.71 6.11
CA THR A 193 -17.00 31.78 7.12
C THR A 193 -15.95 31.38 8.15
N GLN A 194 -16.41 31.10 9.37
CA GLN A 194 -15.62 30.51 10.44
C GLN A 194 -15.96 29.01 10.52
N LEU A 195 -15.11 28.16 9.94
CA LEU A 195 -15.31 26.72 9.84
C LEU A 195 -14.70 25.98 11.03
N ASP A 196 -15.56 25.37 11.85
CA ASP A 196 -15.10 24.41 12.86
C ASP A 196 -14.92 23.04 12.20
N GLU A 197 -15.91 22.57 11.46
CA GLU A 197 -15.89 21.26 10.83
C GLU A 197 -16.48 21.32 9.43
N LEU A 198 -15.79 20.67 8.48
CA LEU A 198 -16.24 20.47 7.12
C LEU A 198 -16.21 18.97 6.80
N ASN A 199 -17.39 18.40 6.58
CA ASN A 199 -17.55 17.01 6.19
C ASN A 199 -18.03 16.93 4.72
N LEU A 200 -17.15 16.49 3.84
CA LEU A 200 -17.38 16.22 2.41
C LEU A 200 -17.42 14.72 2.12
N SER A 201 -17.47 13.87 3.14
CA SER A 201 -17.41 12.42 2.95
C SER A 201 -18.58 11.86 2.12
N ASP A 202 -18.39 10.70 1.50
CA ASP A 202 -19.40 10.03 0.66
C ASP A 202 -19.83 10.80 -0.61
N ASN A 203 -19.18 11.91 -0.96
CA ASN A 203 -19.32 12.50 -2.29
C ASN A 203 -18.42 11.75 -3.28
N ILE A 204 -18.90 10.59 -3.74
CA ILE A 204 -18.10 9.60 -4.48
C ILE A 204 -17.54 10.10 -5.82
N ASN A 205 -18.09 11.18 -6.38
CA ASN A 205 -17.70 11.76 -7.66
C ASN A 205 -16.88 13.05 -7.50
N LEU A 206 -16.52 13.44 -6.28
CA LEU A 206 -15.66 14.59 -6.02
C LEU A 206 -14.20 14.19 -6.22
N GLU A 207 -13.55 14.76 -7.25
CA GLU A 207 -12.21 14.39 -7.70
C GLU A 207 -11.13 15.40 -7.31
N ASP A 208 -11.47 16.69 -7.25
CA ASP A 208 -10.50 17.76 -7.00
C ASP A 208 -11.01 18.77 -5.98
N LEU A 209 -10.08 19.25 -5.15
CA LEU A 209 -10.27 20.42 -4.30
C LEU A 209 -9.41 21.57 -4.85
N PRO A 210 -10.01 22.70 -5.26
CA PRO A 210 -9.23 23.84 -5.71
C PRO A 210 -8.32 24.40 -4.61
N ASN A 211 -7.18 24.97 -4.98
CA ASN A 211 -6.23 25.53 -4.01
C ASN A 211 -6.80 26.70 -3.19
N ASP A 212 -7.67 27.52 -3.78
CA ASP A 212 -8.26 28.71 -3.15
C ASP A 212 -9.63 28.43 -2.49
N ILE A 213 -9.94 27.16 -2.23
CA ILE A 213 -11.22 26.73 -1.63
C ILE A 213 -11.48 27.35 -0.25
N PHE A 214 -10.43 27.49 0.56
CA PHE A 214 -10.47 28.06 1.93
C PHE A 214 -10.02 29.52 1.98
N GLN A 215 -9.85 30.19 0.83
CA GLN A 215 -9.46 31.59 0.82
C GLN A 215 -10.55 32.46 1.45
N GLY A 216 -10.17 33.24 2.47
CA GLY A 216 -11.09 34.08 3.24
C GLY A 216 -11.99 33.31 4.21
N ALA A 217 -11.78 32.00 4.38
CA ALA A 217 -12.34 31.21 5.46
C ALA A 217 -11.35 31.15 6.64
N ASN A 218 -11.87 31.07 7.87
CA ASN A 218 -11.08 30.71 9.04
C ASN A 218 -11.34 29.23 9.39
N GLY A 219 -10.30 28.41 9.54
CA GLY A 219 -10.46 26.94 9.60
C GLY A 219 -10.32 26.27 8.22
N PRO A 220 -10.75 25.01 8.04
CA PRO A 220 -11.48 24.17 9.00
C PRO A 220 -10.60 23.60 10.11
N VAL A 221 -11.17 23.36 11.30
CA VAL A 221 -10.50 22.65 12.41
C VAL A 221 -10.58 21.13 12.22
N ILE A 222 -11.69 20.63 11.68
CA ILE A 222 -11.91 19.23 11.33
C ILE A 222 -12.28 19.14 9.84
N LEU A 223 -11.57 18.30 9.08
CA LEU A 223 -11.85 18.03 7.68
C LEU A 223 -12.07 16.53 7.47
N ASP A 224 -13.22 16.16 6.93
CA ASP A 224 -13.53 14.79 6.51
C ASP A 224 -13.77 14.71 5.00
N ILE A 225 -12.87 14.01 4.31
CA ILE A 225 -12.90 13.71 2.87
C ILE A 225 -13.00 12.20 2.61
N SER A 226 -13.46 11.43 3.60
CA SER A 226 -13.56 9.97 3.49
C SER A 226 -14.49 9.53 2.36
N ARG A 227 -14.17 8.43 1.68
CA ARG A 227 -14.99 7.87 0.58
C ARG A 227 -15.25 8.88 -0.56
N THR A 228 -14.26 9.70 -0.87
CA THR A 228 -14.22 10.57 -2.05
C THR A 228 -13.16 10.09 -3.04
N ARG A 229 -13.10 10.70 -4.23
CA ARG A 229 -12.05 10.45 -5.23
C ARG A 229 -11.02 11.58 -5.29
N ILE A 230 -10.91 12.37 -4.22
CA ILE A 230 -9.99 13.50 -4.13
C ILE A 230 -8.54 13.05 -4.34
N HIS A 231 -7.83 13.72 -5.25
CA HIS A 231 -6.42 13.44 -5.55
C HIS A 231 -5.45 14.08 -4.57
N SER A 232 -5.67 15.35 -4.21
CA SER A 232 -4.78 16.13 -3.34
C SER A 232 -5.54 17.14 -2.48
N LEU A 233 -4.95 17.50 -1.35
CA LEU A 233 -5.41 18.60 -0.51
C LEU A 233 -4.87 19.95 -1.01
N PRO A 234 -5.57 21.07 -0.74
CA PRO A 234 -5.12 22.41 -1.14
C PRO A 234 -3.81 22.82 -0.44
N SER A 235 -3.03 23.68 -1.08
CA SER A 235 -1.74 24.16 -0.55
C SER A 235 -1.87 25.11 0.64
N ASP A 236 -3.01 25.80 0.78
CA ASP A 236 -3.24 26.87 1.74
C ASP A 236 -4.60 26.71 2.43
N GLY A 237 -4.77 27.36 3.58
CA GLY A 237 -6.00 27.28 4.39
C GLY A 237 -6.09 26.09 5.36
N LEU A 238 -5.07 25.21 5.43
CA LEU A 238 -5.06 24.04 6.33
C LEU A 238 -4.29 24.26 7.64
N LYS A 239 -3.86 25.50 7.93
CA LYS A 239 -3.00 25.81 9.09
C LYS A 239 -3.67 25.45 10.42
N ASN A 240 -4.97 25.72 10.53
CA ASN A 240 -5.77 25.53 11.75
C ASN A 240 -6.36 24.11 11.85
N LEU A 241 -6.03 23.22 10.91
CA LEU A 241 -6.58 21.88 10.86
C LEU A 241 -6.01 21.03 12.00
N LYS A 242 -6.87 20.58 12.92
CA LYS A 242 -6.53 19.70 14.05
C LYS A 242 -6.84 18.24 13.77
N LYS A 243 -7.89 17.94 12.98
CA LYS A 243 -8.28 16.56 12.65
C LYS A 243 -8.52 16.37 11.17
N LEU A 244 -7.80 15.42 10.56
CA LEU A 244 -7.98 15.02 9.16
C LEU A 244 -8.54 13.61 9.08
N LYS A 245 -9.67 13.42 8.40
CA LYS A 245 -10.27 12.12 8.10
C LYS A 245 -10.30 11.91 6.58
N ALA A 246 -9.62 10.88 6.11
CA ALA A 246 -9.53 10.50 4.70
C ALA A 246 -9.56 8.96 4.59
N LYS A 247 -10.60 8.33 5.12
CA LYS A 247 -10.78 6.87 5.08
C LYS A 247 -11.36 6.43 3.74
N SER A 248 -10.83 5.35 3.16
CA SER A 248 -11.25 4.83 1.85
C SER A 248 -11.21 5.88 0.72
N ALA A 249 -10.26 6.82 0.79
CA ALA A 249 -9.98 7.82 -0.24
C ALA A 249 -8.75 7.36 -1.05
N TYR A 250 -8.94 6.37 -1.93
CA TYR A 250 -7.83 5.67 -2.62
C TYR A 250 -7.10 6.53 -3.66
N ASN A 251 -7.72 7.60 -4.15
CA ASN A 251 -7.07 8.53 -5.08
C ASN A 251 -6.16 9.53 -4.35
N PHE A 252 -6.34 9.68 -3.03
CA PHE A 252 -5.53 10.56 -2.19
C PHE A 252 -4.21 9.89 -1.86
N LYS A 253 -3.25 9.99 -2.78
CA LYS A 253 -1.96 9.29 -2.68
C LYS A 253 -0.85 10.14 -2.04
N THR A 254 -0.93 11.46 -2.16
CA THR A 254 0.14 12.39 -1.74
C THR A 254 -0.33 13.33 -0.65
N LEU A 255 0.47 13.49 0.41
CA LEU A 255 0.27 14.52 1.41
C LEU A 255 0.94 15.84 0.98
N PRO A 256 0.34 17.01 1.29
CA PRO A 256 1.04 18.28 1.18
C PRO A 256 2.17 18.36 2.22
N ASN A 257 3.03 19.38 2.11
CA ASN A 257 4.13 19.59 3.06
C ASN A 257 3.58 19.66 4.50
N LEU A 258 4.19 18.92 5.42
CA LEU A 258 3.74 18.80 6.81
C LEU A 258 3.72 20.14 7.54
N GLU A 259 4.56 21.09 7.15
CA GLU A 259 4.54 22.47 7.68
C GLU A 259 3.19 23.18 7.50
N LYS A 260 2.39 22.76 6.51
CA LYS A 260 1.03 23.27 6.29
C LYS A 260 0.05 22.82 7.36
N PHE A 261 0.34 21.71 8.05
CA PHE A 261 -0.49 21.12 9.10
C PHE A 261 -0.08 21.59 10.50
N ALA A 262 0.04 22.91 10.69
CA ALA A 262 0.64 23.49 11.90
C ALA A 262 -0.03 23.03 13.21
N GLU A 263 -1.35 22.85 13.21
CA GLU A 263 -2.13 22.46 14.40
C GLU A 263 -2.62 21.00 14.41
N LEU A 264 -2.22 20.17 13.44
CA LEU A 264 -2.78 18.81 13.30
C LEU A 264 -2.47 17.93 14.52
N VAL A 265 -3.47 17.27 15.09
CA VAL A 265 -3.34 16.37 16.24
C VAL A 265 -3.75 14.94 15.87
N GLU A 266 -4.76 14.78 15.01
CA GLU A 266 -5.31 13.47 14.64
C GLU A 266 -5.41 13.32 13.12
N ALA A 267 -4.95 12.18 12.58
CA ALA A 267 -5.01 11.85 11.16
C ALA A 267 -5.51 10.42 10.95
N ASN A 268 -6.73 10.27 10.42
CA ASN A 268 -7.33 8.98 10.10
C ASN A 268 -7.38 8.80 8.58
N LEU A 269 -6.40 8.12 8.02
CA LEU A 269 -6.09 8.05 6.60
C LEU A 269 -6.40 6.68 6.00
N THR A 270 -6.19 6.55 4.69
CA THR A 270 -6.36 5.27 3.96
C THR A 270 -5.07 4.46 3.94
N TYR A 271 -3.94 5.12 3.77
CA TYR A 271 -2.64 4.47 3.56
C TYR A 271 -1.77 4.52 4.82
N PRO A 272 -1.25 3.38 5.31
CA PRO A 272 -0.30 3.36 6.43
C PRO A 272 0.99 4.15 6.18
N SER A 273 1.41 4.27 4.91
CA SER A 273 2.62 5.02 4.52
C SER A 273 2.53 6.51 4.86
N HIS A 274 1.32 7.09 4.85
CA HIS A 274 1.11 8.48 5.25
C HIS A 274 1.42 8.71 6.73
N CYS A 275 1.09 7.74 7.59
CA CYS A 275 1.39 7.81 9.02
C CYS A 275 2.89 7.79 9.32
N CYS A 276 3.72 7.28 8.41
CA CYS A 276 5.17 7.36 8.53
C CYS A 276 5.73 8.78 8.42
N ALA A 277 5.08 9.63 7.62
CA ALA A 277 5.46 11.05 7.52
C ALA A 277 5.28 11.75 8.88
N PHE A 278 4.15 11.47 9.54
CA PHE A 278 3.81 12.04 10.84
C PHE A 278 4.63 11.46 12.01
N ALA A 279 4.97 10.18 11.97
CA ALA A 279 5.76 9.53 13.03
C ALA A 279 7.18 10.11 13.18
N ASN A 280 7.78 10.55 12.06
CA ASN A 280 9.11 11.16 12.06
C ASN A 280 9.07 12.68 12.26
N TRP A 281 7.88 13.28 12.24
CA TRP A 281 7.69 14.72 12.35
C TRP A 281 7.38 15.12 13.79
N ARG A 282 8.44 15.37 14.56
CA ARG A 282 8.34 15.89 15.93
C ARG A 282 8.26 17.41 15.91
N ARG A 283 7.12 17.96 16.33
CA ARG A 283 6.98 19.40 16.59
C ARG A 283 7.30 19.69 18.05
N GLN A 284 8.18 20.67 18.28
CA GLN A 284 8.27 21.33 19.57
C GLN A 284 7.05 22.22 19.73
N ALA A 285 6.28 22.04 20.80
CA ALA A 285 5.17 22.92 21.13
C ALA A 285 5.72 24.34 21.35
N PHE A 286 5.35 25.30 20.49
CA PHE A 286 5.85 26.68 20.61
C PHE A 286 5.17 27.45 21.75
N GLU A 287 4.00 27.01 22.22
CA GLU A 287 3.31 27.59 23.36
C GLU A 287 2.64 26.48 24.19
N LEU A 288 3.18 26.20 25.38
CA LEU A 288 2.46 25.44 26.40
C LEU A 288 1.26 26.26 26.86
N HIS A 289 0.11 25.62 27.04
CA HIS A 289 -1.08 26.27 27.61
C HIS A 289 -0.71 26.92 28.96
N PRO A 290 -1.20 28.13 29.30
CA PRO A 290 -0.80 28.85 30.53
C PRO A 290 -1.10 28.09 31.84
N ILE A 291 -1.97 27.07 31.78
CA ILE A 291 -2.24 26.12 32.88
C ILE A 291 -1.03 25.22 33.18
N CYS A 292 -0.20 24.92 32.18
CA CYS A 292 0.98 24.08 32.31
C CYS A 292 2.19 24.86 32.93
N ASN A 293 1.98 26.08 33.43
CA ASN A 293 2.98 26.82 34.19
C ASN A 293 3.25 26.09 35.51
N LYS A 294 4.49 25.62 35.69
CA LYS A 294 4.92 24.79 36.83
C LYS A 294 4.70 25.50 38.16
N SER A 295 3.63 25.12 38.85
CA SER A 295 3.54 25.21 40.30
C SER A 295 2.58 24.20 40.89
N PHE A 296 2.73 22.89 40.61
CA PHE A 296 2.21 21.83 41.49
C PHE A 296 2.76 20.41 41.24
N VAL A 297 4.05 20.22 40.89
CA VAL A 297 4.71 18.91 41.10
C VAL A 297 6.18 19.15 41.48
N ARG A 298 6.43 19.37 42.77
CA ARG A 298 7.78 19.37 43.36
C ARG A 298 7.72 18.78 44.76
N GLN A 299 7.44 17.48 44.81
CA GLN A 299 7.68 16.49 45.89
C GLN A 299 6.96 15.23 45.38
N ASP A 300 7.60 14.15 44.95
CA ASP A 300 8.80 13.53 45.49
C ASP A 300 9.83 13.21 44.41
N SER A 301 11.06 13.62 44.71
CA SER A 301 12.27 13.15 44.06
C SER A 301 12.74 11.86 44.70
N ASN A 302 13.23 10.95 43.86
CA ASN A 302 14.13 9.84 44.13
C ASN A 302 13.47 8.56 44.66
N ASP A 303 13.15 7.64 43.74
CA ASP A 303 13.87 6.37 43.63
C ASP A 303 13.53 5.65 42.32
N LEU A 304 14.54 4.95 41.78
CA LEU A 304 14.49 3.99 40.65
C LEU A 304 14.47 4.54 39.22
N ALA A 305 15.55 5.24 38.87
CA ALA A 305 16.12 5.11 37.53
C ALA A 305 16.97 3.82 37.47
N MET A 306 16.39 2.69 37.06
CA MET A 306 17.06 1.57 36.37
C MET A 306 16.06 0.46 36.02
N GLU A 307 16.34 -0.25 34.92
CA GLU A 307 15.63 -1.45 34.38
C GLU A 307 14.45 -1.25 33.43
N TRP A 308 14.73 -0.86 32.17
CA TRP A 308 13.94 -1.35 31.03
C TRP A 308 14.77 -2.36 30.23
N GLY A 309 14.86 -3.58 30.79
CA GLY A 309 15.40 -4.77 30.16
C GLY A 309 14.36 -5.89 30.15
N TYR A 310 13.77 -6.14 28.98
CA TYR A 310 13.32 -7.45 28.47
C TYR A 310 12.82 -8.52 29.47
N ARG A 311 11.49 -8.71 29.61
CA ARG A 311 10.94 -10.07 29.79
C ARG A 311 9.46 -10.25 29.43
N ARG A 312 9.22 -11.41 28.80
CA ARG A 312 8.00 -12.04 28.29
C ARG A 312 7.34 -12.91 29.37
N ARG A 313 6.00 -12.86 29.54
CA ARG A 313 5.06 -13.95 29.93
C ARG A 313 3.67 -13.34 30.21
N SER A 314 2.61 -13.71 29.48
CA SER A 314 1.72 -14.89 29.58
C SER A 314 0.57 -14.73 30.59
N MET A 315 -0.62 -15.08 30.09
CA MET A 315 -1.97 -15.26 30.66
C MET A 315 -2.11 -15.55 32.16
N GLU A 316 -3.33 -15.21 32.61
CA GLU A 316 -4.02 -15.50 33.88
C GLU A 316 -3.72 -14.55 35.05
N GLU A 317 -4.61 -13.59 35.28
CA GLU A 317 -5.59 -13.72 36.36
C GLU A 317 -6.69 -12.65 36.23
N GLU A 318 -7.88 -13.15 35.99
CA GLU A 318 -9.16 -12.47 36.11
C GLU A 318 -9.56 -12.46 37.60
N TYR A 319 -10.43 -11.50 37.96
CA TYR A 319 -11.25 -11.40 39.17
C TYR A 319 -10.83 -10.37 40.24
N ILE A 320 -11.82 -9.54 40.57
CA ILE A 320 -11.91 -8.51 41.63
C ILE A 320 -11.43 -7.11 41.25
N SER A 321 -12.30 -6.37 40.55
CA SER A 321 -12.88 -5.11 41.06
C SER A 321 -14.05 -4.66 40.18
N SER A 322 -15.06 -5.52 40.07
CA SER A 322 -16.39 -5.13 39.63
C SER A 322 -17.16 -4.61 40.85
N LEU A 323 -16.85 -3.40 41.30
CA LEU A 323 -17.70 -2.64 42.24
C LEU A 323 -17.27 -1.16 42.19
N ASN A 324 -17.77 -0.45 41.17
CA ASN A 324 -17.97 1.01 41.08
C ASN A 324 -18.05 1.43 39.60
N LYS A 325 -19.03 0.88 38.88
CA LYS A 325 -19.35 1.32 37.53
C LYS A 325 -20.82 1.68 37.46
N GLU A 326 -21.14 2.85 38.01
CA GLU A 326 -22.33 3.59 37.64
C GLU A 326 -22.02 5.07 37.96
N PHE A 327 -22.25 5.94 36.98
CA PHE A 327 -22.10 7.41 36.99
C PHE A 327 -20.77 8.02 36.50
N ASP A 328 -20.92 8.93 35.53
CA ASP A 328 -19.97 9.80 34.83
C ASP A 328 -18.96 9.19 33.83
N ILE A 329 -19.42 9.02 32.59
CA ILE A 329 -18.59 8.97 31.38
C ILE A 329 -19.10 10.05 30.43
N THR A 330 -18.48 11.24 30.46
CA THR A 330 -18.28 12.16 29.32
C THR A 330 -17.66 13.46 29.88
N GLU A 331 -16.33 13.56 29.96
CA GLU A 331 -15.56 14.83 29.84
C GLU A 331 -14.06 14.72 30.17
N SER A 332 -13.55 13.60 30.67
CA SER A 332 -12.19 13.57 31.26
C SER A 332 -11.04 13.07 30.37
N GLU A 333 -11.27 12.72 29.09
CA GLU A 333 -10.20 12.18 28.23
C GLU A 333 -9.50 13.23 27.35
N PHE A 334 -9.97 14.48 27.34
CA PHE A 334 -9.40 15.55 26.50
C PHE A 334 -8.37 16.45 27.20
N ASP A 335 -8.25 16.37 28.53
CA ASP A 335 -7.47 17.34 29.32
C ASP A 335 -5.99 16.95 29.53
N TYR A 336 -5.63 15.68 29.29
CA TYR A 336 -4.27 15.17 29.53
C TYR A 336 -3.28 15.43 28.38
N ASP A 337 -3.74 15.75 27.16
CA ASP A 337 -2.86 16.00 26.01
C ASP A 337 -2.40 17.46 25.88
N LEU A 338 -2.99 18.38 26.65
CA LEU A 338 -2.76 19.82 26.52
C LEU A 338 -1.43 20.29 27.14
N CYS A 339 -0.73 19.44 27.91
CA CYS A 339 0.54 19.75 28.58
C CYS A 339 1.76 19.00 28.02
N ASN A 340 1.64 18.32 26.89
CA ASN A 340 2.77 17.64 26.27
C ASN A 340 3.69 18.64 25.54
N GLU A 341 4.98 18.67 25.90
CA GLU A 341 6.03 19.49 25.24
C GLU A 341 6.27 19.08 23.78
N VAL A 342 5.83 17.88 23.40
CA VAL A 342 5.89 17.31 22.05
C VAL A 342 4.50 16.82 21.66
N VAL A 343 3.91 17.40 20.61
CA VAL A 343 2.62 16.96 20.08
C VAL A 343 2.86 15.94 18.97
N ASP A 344 2.76 14.66 19.32
CA ASP A 344 2.77 13.57 18.35
C ASP A 344 1.39 13.49 17.67
N VAL A 345 1.37 13.36 16.34
CA VAL A 345 0.10 13.20 15.61
C VAL A 345 -0.40 11.78 15.77
N ALA A 346 -1.58 11.62 16.36
CA ALA A 346 -2.28 10.34 16.43
C ALA A 346 -2.74 9.94 15.01
N CYS A 347 -2.01 9.02 14.38
CA CYS A 347 -2.27 8.59 13.01
C CYS A 347 -2.77 7.14 12.89
N SER A 348 -3.78 6.92 12.05
CA SER A 348 -4.29 5.59 11.69
C SER A 348 -4.50 5.47 10.17
N PRO A 349 -4.35 4.27 9.56
CA PRO A 349 -3.87 3.02 10.15
C PRO A 349 -2.37 3.06 10.48
N LYS A 350 -1.97 2.41 11.57
CA LYS A 350 -0.55 2.34 11.95
C LYS A 350 0.24 1.54 10.90
N PRO A 351 1.50 1.92 10.61
CA PRO A 351 2.39 1.17 9.72
C PRO A 351 2.48 -0.30 10.13
N ASP A 352 2.36 -1.19 9.15
CA ASP A 352 2.43 -2.64 9.37
C ASP A 352 3.87 -3.15 9.16
N ALA A 353 4.10 -4.44 9.46
CA ALA A 353 5.41 -5.04 9.27
C ALA A 353 5.86 -5.00 7.79
N PHE A 354 4.92 -5.04 6.84
CA PHE A 354 5.21 -5.08 5.41
C PHE A 354 5.55 -3.71 4.81
N ASN A 355 5.03 -2.61 5.39
CA ASN A 355 5.35 -1.23 5.03
C ASN A 355 5.91 -0.44 6.25
N PRO A 356 7.13 -0.76 6.71
CA PRO A 356 7.81 0.04 7.73
C PRO A 356 8.12 1.44 7.19
N CYS A 357 8.26 2.41 8.08
CA CYS A 357 8.58 3.82 7.78
C CYS A 357 10.02 4.07 7.31
N GLU A 358 10.59 3.11 6.60
CA GLU A 358 11.94 3.10 6.07
C GLU A 358 11.89 3.24 4.54
N ASP A 359 12.96 3.76 3.95
CA ASP A 359 13.15 3.70 2.49
C ASP A 359 13.18 2.23 2.01
N ILE A 360 13.04 1.99 0.70
CA ILE A 360 12.98 0.64 0.09
C ILE A 360 14.04 -0.31 0.67
N MET A 361 15.31 0.12 0.72
CA MET A 361 16.43 -0.65 1.27
C MET A 361 16.77 -0.36 2.74
N GLY A 362 16.35 0.79 3.29
CA GLY A 362 16.57 1.21 4.69
C GLY A 362 18.02 1.53 5.09
N TYR A 363 19.01 0.72 4.67
CA TYR A 363 20.40 0.83 5.10
C TYR A 363 21.35 1.28 3.98
N ASN A 364 22.26 2.20 4.29
CA ASN A 364 23.25 2.70 3.33
C ASN A 364 24.22 1.63 2.83
N PHE A 365 24.63 0.67 3.67
CA PHE A 365 25.52 -0.42 3.21
C PHE A 365 24.80 -1.33 2.20
N LEU A 366 23.50 -1.55 2.38
CA LEU A 366 22.70 -2.39 1.48
C LEU A 366 22.54 -1.75 0.10
N ARG A 367 22.41 -0.40 0.07
CA ARG A 367 22.40 0.39 -1.17
C ARG A 367 23.70 0.24 -1.97
N VAL A 368 24.85 0.33 -1.30
CA VAL A 368 26.14 0.12 -1.98
C VAL A 368 26.25 -1.31 -2.51
N LEU A 369 25.82 -2.29 -1.71
CA LEU A 369 25.88 -3.69 -2.07
C LEU A 369 24.97 -4.04 -3.26
N ILE A 370 23.73 -3.54 -3.31
CA ILE A 370 22.80 -3.88 -4.41
C ILE A 370 23.31 -3.36 -5.76
N TRP A 371 23.87 -2.15 -5.80
CA TRP A 371 24.51 -1.62 -7.01
C TRP A 371 25.67 -2.50 -7.46
N PHE A 372 26.52 -2.90 -6.52
CA PHE A 372 27.66 -3.78 -6.81
C PHE A 372 27.21 -5.15 -7.34
N ILE A 373 26.28 -5.82 -6.67
CA ILE A 373 25.74 -7.12 -7.07
C ILE A 373 25.03 -7.04 -8.42
N SER A 374 24.23 -6.00 -8.65
CA SER A 374 23.51 -5.80 -9.93
C SER A 374 24.48 -5.66 -11.11
N ILE A 375 25.49 -4.79 -10.99
CA ILE A 375 26.49 -4.59 -12.06
C ILE A 375 27.27 -5.87 -12.34
N LEU A 376 27.69 -6.59 -11.30
CA LEU A 376 28.41 -7.86 -11.45
C LEU A 376 27.54 -8.93 -12.10
N SER A 377 26.28 -9.06 -11.69
CA SER A 377 25.35 -10.04 -12.27
C SER A 377 25.12 -9.75 -13.76
N ILE A 378 24.85 -8.48 -14.12
CA ILE A 378 24.62 -8.09 -15.51
C ILE A 378 25.87 -8.33 -16.35
N THR A 379 27.02 -7.82 -15.91
CA THR A 379 28.28 -7.92 -16.68
C THR A 379 28.74 -9.37 -16.80
N GLY A 380 28.75 -10.11 -15.70
CA GLY A 380 29.21 -11.49 -15.65
C GLY A 380 28.34 -12.42 -16.53
N ASN A 381 27.02 -12.35 -16.39
CA ASN A 381 26.12 -13.21 -17.16
C ASN A 381 26.06 -12.81 -18.64
N THR A 382 26.19 -11.51 -18.97
CA THR A 382 26.31 -11.05 -20.36
C THR A 382 27.58 -11.62 -21.01
N VAL A 383 28.72 -11.55 -20.33
CA VAL A 383 29.98 -12.12 -20.83
C VAL A 383 29.86 -13.64 -21.04
N VAL A 384 29.23 -14.35 -20.10
CA VAL A 384 28.96 -15.80 -20.23
C VAL A 384 28.11 -16.09 -21.46
N LEU A 385 27.01 -15.36 -21.67
CA LEU A 385 26.14 -15.52 -22.84
C LEU A 385 26.88 -15.26 -24.14
N VAL A 386 27.62 -14.15 -24.23
CA VAL A 386 28.41 -13.79 -25.42
C VAL A 386 29.42 -14.89 -25.73
N ILE A 387 30.17 -15.38 -24.75
CA ILE A 387 31.17 -16.44 -24.96
C ILE A 387 30.50 -17.73 -25.43
N LEU A 388 29.41 -18.15 -24.80
CA LEU A 388 28.74 -19.40 -25.14
C LEU A 388 28.07 -19.37 -26.52
N ILE A 389 27.55 -18.21 -26.95
CA ILE A 389 26.89 -18.03 -28.25
C ILE A 389 27.91 -17.82 -29.38
N THR A 390 29.00 -17.09 -29.14
CA THR A 390 30.01 -16.77 -30.17
C THR A 390 31.09 -17.84 -30.33
N SER A 391 31.12 -18.83 -29.43
CA SER A 391 32.06 -19.95 -29.49
C SER A 391 31.86 -20.76 -30.79
N GLN A 392 32.94 -21.01 -31.53
CA GLN A 392 32.89 -21.78 -32.79
C GLN A 392 32.67 -23.29 -32.60
N TYR A 393 32.55 -23.74 -31.35
CA TYR A 393 32.31 -25.15 -31.03
C TYR A 393 30.81 -25.49 -31.09
N LYS A 394 30.48 -26.74 -31.44
CA LYS A 394 29.09 -27.23 -31.48
C LYS A 394 28.38 -27.02 -30.13
N LEU A 395 27.13 -26.57 -30.19
CA LEU A 395 26.27 -26.34 -29.04
C LEU A 395 25.88 -27.69 -28.41
N THR A 396 26.50 -28.01 -27.26
CA THR A 396 26.17 -29.21 -26.49
C THR A 396 25.02 -28.94 -25.54
N VAL A 397 24.32 -30.00 -25.10
CA VAL A 397 23.19 -29.88 -24.16
C VAL A 397 23.56 -29.09 -22.88
N PRO A 398 24.70 -29.36 -22.22
CA PRO A 398 25.08 -28.58 -21.03
C PRO A 398 25.36 -27.11 -21.33
N ARG A 399 25.91 -26.79 -22.51
CA ARG A 399 26.14 -25.39 -22.93
C ARG A 399 24.83 -24.66 -23.17
N PHE A 400 23.87 -25.32 -23.81
CA PHE A 400 22.52 -24.80 -24.00
C PHE A 400 21.82 -24.50 -22.66
N LEU A 401 21.89 -25.42 -21.70
CA LEU A 401 21.30 -25.21 -20.37
C LEU A 401 22.02 -24.10 -19.59
N MET A 402 23.35 -24.00 -19.69
CA MET A 402 24.11 -22.88 -19.10
C MET A 402 23.74 -21.52 -19.71
N CYS A 403 23.39 -21.44 -21.00
CA CYS A 403 22.88 -20.20 -21.60
C CYS A 403 21.54 -19.79 -20.99
N ASN A 404 20.61 -20.74 -20.78
CA ASN A 404 19.32 -20.45 -20.15
C ASN A 404 19.49 -19.97 -18.71
N LEU A 405 20.42 -20.58 -17.96
CA LEU A 405 20.72 -20.17 -16.59
C LEU A 405 21.33 -18.76 -16.53
N ALA A 406 22.31 -18.46 -17.40
CA ALA A 406 22.89 -17.13 -17.51
C ALA A 406 21.87 -16.07 -17.94
N PHE A 407 20.88 -16.42 -18.77
CA PHE A 407 19.78 -15.52 -19.12
C PHE A 407 18.87 -15.23 -17.93
N ALA A 408 18.49 -16.25 -17.16
CA ALA A 408 17.68 -16.07 -15.95
C ALA A 408 18.42 -15.17 -14.92
N ASP A 409 19.71 -15.43 -14.69
CA ASP A 409 20.53 -14.64 -13.77
C ASP A 409 20.72 -13.18 -14.24
N LEU A 410 20.78 -12.95 -15.57
CA LEU A 410 20.77 -11.61 -16.15
C LEU A 410 19.48 -10.86 -15.82
N CYS A 411 18.32 -11.53 -15.91
CA CYS A 411 17.02 -10.94 -15.54
C CYS A 411 16.96 -10.56 -14.05
N ILE A 412 17.53 -11.38 -13.14
CA ILE A 412 17.68 -11.00 -11.72
C ILE A 412 18.55 -9.73 -11.59
N GLY A 413 19.63 -9.63 -12.37
CA GLY A 413 20.48 -8.43 -12.39
C GLY A 413 19.72 -7.15 -12.80
N VAL A 414 18.87 -7.25 -13.83
CA VAL A 414 18.00 -6.14 -14.30
C VAL A 414 16.97 -5.75 -13.25
N TYR A 415 16.33 -6.73 -12.60
CA TYR A 415 15.42 -6.48 -11.48
C TYR A 415 16.10 -5.69 -10.35
N LEU A 416 17.29 -6.10 -9.92
CA LEU A 416 18.03 -5.39 -8.87
C LEU A 416 18.41 -3.97 -9.28
N LEU A 417 18.75 -3.76 -10.56
CA LEU A 417 19.08 -2.43 -11.09
C LEU A 417 17.86 -1.49 -11.01
N LEU A 418 16.69 -2.00 -11.38
CA LEU A 418 15.43 -1.26 -11.34
C LEU A 418 15.08 -0.85 -9.90
N ILE A 419 15.18 -1.78 -8.94
CA ILE A 419 14.95 -1.47 -7.52
C ILE A 419 15.98 -0.45 -6.99
N ALA A 420 17.25 -0.59 -7.35
CA ALA A 420 18.31 0.33 -6.94
C ALA A 420 18.12 1.74 -7.51
N SER A 421 17.59 1.85 -8.74
CA SER A 421 17.28 3.13 -9.39
C SER A 421 16.11 3.85 -8.72
N VAL A 422 15.07 3.12 -8.29
CA VAL A 422 13.93 3.73 -7.60
C VAL A 422 14.32 4.15 -6.19
N ASP A 423 15.07 3.32 -5.45
CA ASP A 423 15.53 3.64 -4.10
C ASP A 423 16.34 4.94 -4.02
N ILE A 424 17.20 5.21 -5.02
CA ILE A 424 17.96 6.47 -5.06
C ILE A 424 17.10 7.68 -5.43
N HIS A 425 16.09 7.50 -6.29
CA HIS A 425 15.19 8.57 -6.72
C HIS A 425 14.23 9.00 -5.60
N THR A 426 13.73 8.04 -4.81
CA THR A 426 12.76 8.30 -3.74
C THR A 426 13.41 8.45 -2.36
N LYS A 427 14.73 8.65 -2.31
CA LYS A 427 15.50 8.65 -1.07
C LYS A 427 14.93 9.67 -0.07
N SER A 428 14.69 9.22 1.16
CA SER A 428 14.18 10.03 2.28
C SER A 428 12.75 10.58 2.11
N GLN A 429 12.12 10.35 0.96
CA GLN A 429 10.74 10.77 0.66
C GLN A 429 9.87 9.59 0.20
N TYR A 430 10.34 8.34 0.41
CA TYR A 430 9.64 7.15 -0.08
C TYR A 430 8.19 7.07 0.42
N HIS A 431 7.86 7.56 1.61
CA HIS A 431 6.49 7.57 2.13
C HIS A 431 5.45 8.25 1.21
N ASN A 432 5.84 9.30 0.48
CA ASN A 432 4.97 10.01 -0.47
C ASN A 432 4.93 9.34 -1.85
N TYR A 433 6.00 8.63 -2.24
CA TYR A 433 6.08 7.91 -3.52
C TYR A 433 5.72 6.43 -3.42
N ALA A 434 5.57 5.89 -2.21
CA ALA A 434 5.38 4.47 -1.95
C ALA A 434 4.13 3.94 -2.65
N ILE A 435 3.03 4.69 -2.56
CA ILE A 435 1.76 4.28 -3.17
C ILE A 435 1.84 4.32 -4.68
N ASP A 436 2.44 5.34 -5.29
CA ASP A 436 2.62 5.40 -6.74
C ASP A 436 3.58 4.34 -7.26
N TRP A 437 4.62 4.01 -6.49
CA TRP A 437 5.53 2.91 -6.81
C TRP A 437 4.81 1.56 -6.74
N GLN A 438 4.18 1.26 -5.60
CA GLN A 438 3.52 -0.02 -5.34
C GLN A 438 2.31 -0.25 -6.24
N THR A 439 1.54 0.79 -6.58
CA THR A 439 0.37 0.72 -7.48
C THR A 439 0.71 0.91 -8.95
N GLY A 440 1.94 1.30 -9.26
CA GLY A 440 2.38 1.59 -10.61
C GLY A 440 2.90 0.35 -11.35
N ALA A 441 2.88 0.43 -12.68
CA ALA A 441 3.40 -0.62 -13.56
C ALA A 441 4.89 -0.96 -13.34
N GLY A 442 5.66 -0.07 -12.72
CA GLY A 442 7.06 -0.32 -12.38
C GLY A 442 7.24 -1.46 -11.37
N CYS A 443 6.37 -1.54 -10.36
CA CYS A 443 6.42 -2.62 -9.38
C CYS A 443 5.94 -3.95 -9.97
N ASP A 444 4.93 -3.92 -10.84
CA ASP A 444 4.49 -5.11 -11.58
C ASP A 444 5.59 -5.67 -12.49
N ALA A 445 6.32 -4.80 -13.19
CA ALA A 445 7.46 -5.21 -14.00
C ALA A 445 8.58 -5.81 -13.15
N ALA A 446 8.90 -5.20 -12.00
CA ALA A 446 9.89 -5.73 -11.06
C ALA A 446 9.49 -7.11 -10.54
N GLY A 447 8.24 -7.26 -10.11
CA GLY A 447 7.65 -8.51 -9.62
C GLY A 447 7.64 -9.61 -10.68
N PHE A 448 7.32 -9.26 -11.93
CA PHE A 448 7.40 -10.17 -13.06
C PHE A 448 8.84 -10.67 -13.25
N PHE A 449 9.83 -9.77 -13.35
CA PHE A 449 11.22 -10.16 -13.61
C PHE A 449 11.79 -11.05 -12.50
N THR A 450 11.50 -10.74 -11.23
CA THR A 450 12.04 -11.52 -10.10
C THR A 450 11.47 -12.94 -10.08
N VAL A 451 10.13 -13.11 -10.18
CA VAL A 451 9.49 -14.44 -10.18
C VAL A 451 9.86 -15.23 -11.43
N PHE A 452 9.76 -14.61 -12.61
CA PHE A 452 10.11 -15.26 -13.88
C PHE A 452 11.55 -15.79 -13.85
N ALA A 453 12.48 -14.96 -13.41
CA ALA A 453 13.89 -15.31 -13.41
C ALA A 453 14.24 -16.34 -12.33
N SER A 454 13.65 -16.26 -11.14
CA SER A 454 13.89 -17.25 -10.08
C SER A 454 13.37 -18.63 -10.45
N GLU A 455 12.13 -18.70 -10.97
CA GLU A 455 11.52 -19.98 -11.35
C GLU A 455 12.24 -20.60 -12.56
N LEU A 456 12.62 -19.79 -13.55
CA LEU A 456 13.41 -20.26 -14.68
C LEU A 456 14.81 -20.74 -14.25
N SER A 457 15.45 -20.06 -13.30
CA SER A 457 16.77 -20.43 -12.78
C SER A 457 16.73 -21.78 -12.06
N VAL A 458 15.78 -21.95 -11.12
CA VAL A 458 15.59 -23.21 -10.38
C VAL A 458 15.24 -24.37 -11.31
N TYR A 459 14.31 -24.15 -12.25
CA TYR A 459 13.96 -25.15 -13.26
C TYR A 459 15.17 -25.56 -14.12
N THR A 460 15.95 -24.58 -14.58
CA THR A 460 17.15 -24.82 -15.38
C THR A 460 18.21 -25.58 -14.57
N LEU A 461 18.40 -25.24 -13.31
CA LEU A 461 19.30 -25.95 -12.42
C LEU A 461 18.88 -27.41 -12.26
N THR A 462 17.59 -27.68 -11.99
CA THR A 462 17.07 -29.05 -11.94
C THR A 462 17.32 -29.80 -13.26
N ALA A 463 17.08 -29.18 -14.41
CA ALA A 463 17.34 -29.77 -15.72
C ALA A 463 18.83 -30.08 -15.94
N ILE A 464 19.76 -29.20 -15.53
CA ILE A 464 21.21 -29.46 -15.57
C ILE A 464 21.54 -30.69 -14.72
N THR A 465 20.96 -30.82 -13.54
CA THR A 465 21.26 -31.93 -12.63
C THR A 465 20.75 -33.27 -13.16
N LEU A 466 19.55 -33.28 -13.75
CA LEU A 466 18.96 -34.46 -14.38
C LEU A 466 19.73 -34.89 -15.64
N GLU A 467 20.13 -33.94 -16.49
CA GLU A 467 20.95 -34.21 -17.67
C GLU A 467 22.27 -34.89 -17.28
N ARG A 468 22.89 -34.41 -16.21
CA ARG A 468 24.17 -34.92 -15.72
C ARG A 468 24.03 -36.26 -15.04
N TRP A 469 23.01 -36.45 -14.21
CA TRP A 469 22.68 -37.75 -13.62
C TRP A 469 22.47 -38.78 -14.72
N HIS A 470 21.62 -38.48 -15.70
CA HIS A 470 21.36 -39.37 -16.82
C HIS A 470 22.64 -39.69 -17.62
N THR A 471 23.45 -38.68 -17.93
CA THR A 471 24.67 -38.89 -18.73
C THR A 471 25.74 -39.70 -17.98
N ILE A 472 25.88 -39.53 -16.67
CA ILE A 472 26.86 -40.27 -15.86
C ILE A 472 26.38 -41.71 -15.62
N THR A 473 25.12 -41.90 -15.25
CA THR A 473 24.57 -43.24 -14.95
C THR A 473 24.47 -44.11 -16.20
N TYR A 474 24.17 -43.52 -17.37
CA TYR A 474 24.03 -44.25 -18.64
C TYR A 474 25.22 -44.06 -19.59
N ALA A 475 26.39 -43.65 -19.08
CA ALA A 475 27.59 -43.37 -19.89
C ALA A 475 28.03 -44.53 -20.81
N MET A 476 27.69 -45.77 -20.47
CA MET A 476 28.07 -47.01 -21.17
C MET A 476 27.07 -47.46 -22.26
N GLN A 477 25.92 -46.79 -22.41
CA GLN A 477 24.90 -47.11 -23.43
C GLN A 477 24.81 -46.00 -24.49
N LEU A 478 25.47 -46.16 -25.63
CA LEU A 478 25.54 -45.14 -26.69
C LEU A 478 24.17 -44.71 -27.25
N ASP A 479 23.15 -45.59 -27.22
CA ASP A 479 21.82 -45.34 -27.80
C ASP A 479 20.90 -44.47 -26.95
N ARG A 480 21.25 -44.23 -25.68
CA ARG A 480 20.41 -43.48 -24.72
C ARG A 480 20.81 -42.02 -24.50
N LYS A 481 21.73 -41.45 -25.30
CA LYS A 481 22.21 -40.07 -25.09
C LYS A 481 21.11 -39.02 -25.28
N VAL A 482 20.96 -38.12 -24.30
CA VAL A 482 20.05 -36.97 -24.37
C VAL A 482 20.49 -36.06 -25.52
N ARG A 483 19.61 -35.91 -26.52
CA ARG A 483 19.82 -35.03 -27.68
C ARG A 483 19.36 -33.61 -27.36
N LEU A 484 19.96 -32.63 -28.04
CA LEU A 484 19.62 -31.20 -27.90
C LEU A 484 18.13 -30.91 -28.13
N ARG A 485 17.46 -31.65 -29.03
CA ARG A 485 16.01 -31.51 -29.28
C ARG A 485 15.17 -31.78 -28.02
N HIS A 486 15.50 -32.82 -27.26
CA HIS A 486 14.78 -33.15 -26.03
C HIS A 486 15.02 -32.07 -24.96
N ALA A 487 16.25 -31.60 -24.81
CA ALA A 487 16.58 -30.53 -23.88
C ALA A 487 15.89 -29.20 -24.24
N ALA A 488 15.81 -28.87 -25.54
CA ALA A 488 15.08 -27.68 -26.01
C ALA A 488 13.58 -27.79 -25.71
N SER A 489 12.96 -28.95 -25.92
CA SER A 489 11.56 -29.18 -25.56
C SER A 489 11.31 -29.07 -24.05
N ILE A 490 12.20 -29.63 -23.21
CA ILE A 490 12.10 -29.51 -21.74
C ILE A 490 12.21 -28.03 -21.33
N MET A 491 13.17 -27.30 -21.88
CA MET A 491 13.32 -25.88 -21.58
C MET A 491 12.10 -25.06 -22.05
N LEU A 492 11.54 -25.34 -23.22
CA LEU A 492 10.34 -24.64 -23.69
C LEU A 492 9.16 -24.77 -22.70
N ILE A 493 8.97 -25.95 -22.11
CA ILE A 493 7.96 -26.16 -21.06
C ILE A 493 8.29 -25.31 -19.82
N GLY A 494 9.56 -25.31 -19.38
CA GLY A 494 10.02 -24.48 -18.26
C GLY A 494 9.79 -22.98 -18.50
N TRP A 495 10.03 -22.49 -19.72
CA TRP A 495 9.79 -21.10 -20.10
C TRP A 495 8.29 -20.74 -20.05
N ILE A 496 7.43 -21.58 -20.62
CA ILE A 496 5.97 -21.38 -20.57
C ILE A 496 5.49 -21.38 -19.12
N PHE A 497 6.00 -22.30 -18.31
CA PHE A 497 5.68 -22.40 -16.89
C PHE A 497 6.10 -21.15 -16.10
N ALA A 498 7.37 -20.76 -16.16
CA ALA A 498 7.90 -19.60 -15.43
C ALA A 498 7.21 -18.30 -15.86
N PHE A 499 6.93 -18.14 -17.15
CA PHE A 499 6.19 -16.99 -17.68
C PHE A 499 4.76 -16.97 -17.12
N SER A 500 4.04 -18.09 -17.20
CA SER A 500 2.65 -18.18 -16.72
C SER A 500 2.55 -17.83 -15.23
N VAL A 501 3.43 -18.39 -14.41
CA VAL A 501 3.45 -18.19 -12.97
C VAL A 501 3.79 -16.74 -12.58
N ALA A 502 4.64 -16.07 -13.35
CA ALA A 502 4.97 -14.65 -13.17
C ALA A 502 3.84 -13.70 -13.64
N LEU A 503 2.95 -14.13 -14.53
CA LEU A 503 1.79 -13.32 -14.96
C LEU A 503 0.61 -13.39 -13.99
N LEU A 504 0.48 -14.47 -13.20
CA LEU A 504 -0.68 -14.68 -12.33
C LEU A 504 -0.96 -13.52 -11.34
N PRO A 505 0.04 -12.89 -10.68
CA PRO A 505 -0.23 -11.76 -9.80
C PRO A 505 -0.70 -10.50 -10.55
N ILE A 506 -0.32 -10.32 -11.82
CA ILE A 506 -0.78 -9.20 -12.65
C ILE A 506 -2.26 -9.36 -13.03
N PHE A 507 -2.73 -10.60 -13.20
CA PHE A 507 -4.15 -10.91 -13.45
C PHE A 507 -5.00 -11.02 -12.18
N GLY A 508 -4.49 -10.61 -11.01
CA GLY A 508 -5.26 -10.52 -9.78
C GLY A 508 -5.42 -11.83 -8.99
N VAL A 509 -4.62 -12.86 -9.28
CA VAL A 509 -4.58 -14.09 -8.43
C VAL A 509 -3.79 -13.84 -7.14
N SER A 510 -2.81 -12.93 -7.20
CA SER A 510 -2.01 -12.44 -6.08
C SER A 510 -1.67 -10.97 -6.33
N SER A 511 -0.75 -10.37 -5.57
CA SER A 511 -0.33 -8.98 -5.75
C SER A 511 1.16 -8.79 -5.48
N TYR A 512 1.84 -8.04 -6.35
CA TYR A 512 3.22 -7.57 -6.13
C TYR A 512 3.29 -6.30 -5.27
N MET A 513 2.14 -5.65 -5.02
CA MET A 513 2.07 -4.30 -4.47
C MET A 513 2.30 -4.24 -2.96
N LYS A 514 2.23 -5.38 -2.27
CA LYS A 514 2.23 -5.45 -0.79
C LYS A 514 3.55 -5.06 -0.14
N VAL A 515 4.67 -5.37 -0.79
CA VAL A 515 6.02 -5.14 -0.24
C VAL A 515 6.77 -4.19 -1.18
N SER A 516 7.55 -3.25 -0.63
CA SER A 516 8.30 -2.23 -1.39
C SER A 516 9.26 -2.79 -2.45
N ILE A 517 9.70 -4.04 -2.28
CA ILE A 517 10.63 -4.78 -3.17
C ILE A 517 9.87 -5.57 -4.26
N CYS A 518 8.54 -5.49 -4.29
CA CYS A 518 7.67 -6.06 -5.34
C CYS A 518 7.66 -7.59 -5.40
N LEU A 519 7.76 -8.26 -4.24
CA LEU A 519 7.63 -9.71 -4.15
C LEU A 519 6.18 -10.13 -3.88
N PRO A 520 5.75 -11.30 -4.40
CA PRO A 520 4.42 -11.82 -4.12
C PRO A 520 4.37 -12.40 -2.71
N MET A 521 4.11 -11.54 -1.73
CA MET A 521 3.99 -11.89 -0.31
C MET A 521 2.59 -11.59 0.25
N ASP A 522 1.60 -11.47 -0.64
CA ASP A 522 0.22 -11.22 -0.26
C ASP A 522 -0.41 -12.45 0.42
N ILE A 523 -0.84 -12.26 1.67
CA ILE A 523 -1.46 -13.29 2.52
C ILE A 523 -2.85 -12.89 3.02
N ASP A 524 -3.40 -11.77 2.54
CA ASP A 524 -4.70 -11.28 3.01
C ASP A 524 -5.85 -12.10 2.42
N SER A 525 -5.70 -12.56 1.18
CA SER A 525 -6.67 -13.43 0.50
C SER A 525 -6.23 -14.89 0.51
N THR A 526 -7.20 -15.81 0.55
CA THR A 526 -6.94 -17.25 0.50
C THR A 526 -6.31 -17.68 -0.83
N LEU A 527 -6.72 -17.06 -1.94
CA LEU A 527 -6.13 -17.32 -3.27
C LEU A 527 -4.67 -16.86 -3.35
N SER A 528 -4.38 -15.64 -2.85
CA SER A 528 -3.01 -15.11 -2.78
C SER A 528 -2.12 -16.02 -1.92
N GLN A 529 -2.62 -16.46 -0.75
CA GLN A 529 -1.89 -17.35 0.15
C GLN A 529 -1.57 -18.70 -0.51
N LEU A 530 -2.53 -19.31 -1.21
CA LEU A 530 -2.31 -20.57 -1.93
C LEU A 530 -1.26 -20.43 -3.04
N TYR A 531 -1.27 -19.31 -3.77
CA TYR A 531 -0.25 -19.01 -4.79
C TYR A 531 1.17 -18.94 -4.19
N VAL A 532 1.34 -18.19 -3.09
CA VAL A 532 2.64 -18.07 -2.43
C VAL A 532 3.12 -19.43 -1.91
N ILE A 533 2.24 -20.22 -1.28
CA ILE A 533 2.57 -21.58 -0.81
C ILE A 533 2.96 -22.47 -1.99
N PHE A 534 2.24 -22.41 -3.11
CA PHE A 534 2.53 -23.20 -4.31
C PHE A 534 3.95 -22.92 -4.83
N LEU A 535 4.35 -21.66 -4.96
CA LEU A 535 5.71 -21.27 -5.34
C LEU A 535 6.77 -21.84 -4.39
N LEU A 536 6.55 -21.71 -3.08
CA LEU A 536 7.49 -22.20 -2.07
C LEU A 536 7.64 -23.72 -2.11
N VAL A 537 6.53 -24.45 -2.24
CA VAL A 537 6.53 -25.91 -2.32
C VAL A 537 7.26 -26.40 -3.57
N LEU A 538 7.07 -25.73 -4.72
CA LEU A 538 7.80 -26.07 -5.94
C LEU A 538 9.31 -25.92 -5.79
N ASN A 539 9.77 -24.83 -5.17
CA ASN A 539 11.18 -24.60 -4.91
C ASN A 539 11.78 -25.66 -3.97
N VAL A 540 11.04 -26.04 -2.92
CA VAL A 540 11.44 -27.15 -2.03
C VAL A 540 11.48 -28.50 -2.77
N LEU A 541 10.50 -28.78 -3.62
CA LEU A 541 10.46 -30.02 -4.42
C LEU A 541 11.64 -30.10 -5.39
N ALA A 542 11.94 -29.01 -6.10
CA ALA A 542 13.10 -28.91 -6.99
C ALA A 542 14.40 -29.21 -6.25
N PHE A 543 14.56 -28.64 -5.04
CA PHE A 543 15.70 -28.92 -4.19
C PHE A 543 15.83 -30.40 -3.80
N VAL A 544 14.73 -31.04 -3.37
CA VAL A 544 14.73 -32.47 -3.03
C VAL A 544 15.16 -33.33 -4.24
N ILE A 545 14.63 -33.04 -5.42
CA ILE A 545 14.99 -33.75 -6.67
C ILE A 545 16.50 -33.62 -6.93
N ILE A 546 17.04 -32.41 -6.81
CA ILE A 546 18.46 -32.15 -7.00
C ILE A 546 19.27 -33.00 -6.00
N CYS A 547 18.97 -32.95 -4.71
CA CYS A 547 19.67 -33.72 -3.68
C CYS A 547 19.65 -35.24 -3.95
N THR A 548 18.51 -35.80 -4.34
CA THR A 548 18.38 -37.21 -4.66
C THR A 548 19.24 -37.59 -5.87
N CYS A 549 19.21 -36.79 -6.94
CA CYS A 549 20.02 -37.03 -8.15
C CYS A 549 21.51 -37.04 -7.83
N TYR A 550 21.99 -36.11 -7.00
CA TYR A 550 23.40 -36.04 -6.62
C TYR A 550 23.84 -37.15 -5.67
N THR A 551 22.97 -37.56 -4.75
CA THR A 551 23.24 -38.72 -3.91
C THR A 551 23.45 -39.95 -4.79
N HIS A 552 22.62 -40.13 -5.82
CA HIS A 552 22.77 -41.22 -6.78
C HIS A 552 24.05 -41.09 -7.64
N ILE A 553 24.39 -39.88 -8.13
CA ILE A 553 25.65 -39.63 -8.84
C ILE A 553 26.85 -40.00 -7.95
N TYR A 554 26.84 -39.58 -6.69
CA TYR A 554 27.92 -39.85 -5.74
C TYR A 554 28.13 -41.35 -5.52
N PHE A 555 27.04 -42.10 -5.29
CA PHE A 555 27.11 -43.56 -5.17
C PHE A 555 27.58 -44.23 -6.47
N THR A 556 27.15 -43.73 -7.64
CA THR A 556 27.58 -44.25 -8.95
C THR A 556 29.08 -44.05 -9.18
N VAL A 557 29.63 -42.88 -8.83
CA VAL A 557 31.06 -42.55 -9.02
C VAL A 557 31.95 -43.28 -8.02
N ARG A 558 31.44 -43.60 -6.82
CA ARG A 558 32.18 -44.30 -5.75
C ARG A 558 32.11 -45.83 -5.88
N ASN A 559 31.29 -46.37 -6.78
CA ASN A 559 31.15 -47.80 -6.99
C ASN A 559 32.43 -48.39 -7.63
N PRO A 560 33.18 -49.29 -6.94
CA PRO A 560 34.48 -49.79 -7.41
C PRO A 560 34.41 -50.67 -8.66
N ASN A 561 33.23 -51.16 -9.03
CA ASN A 561 33.02 -51.99 -10.23
C ASN A 561 32.97 -51.17 -11.54
N ILE A 562 33.01 -49.84 -11.46
CA ILE A 562 33.02 -48.92 -12.60
C ILE A 562 34.33 -48.15 -12.54
N VAL A 563 35.18 -48.26 -13.56
CA VAL A 563 36.43 -47.48 -13.67
C VAL A 563 36.06 -46.01 -13.84
N SER A 564 35.91 -45.27 -12.73
CA SER A 564 35.62 -43.84 -12.78
C SER A 564 36.90 -43.06 -13.05
N SER A 565 36.89 -42.26 -14.10
CA SER A 565 38.05 -41.44 -14.46
C SER A 565 38.25 -40.35 -13.41
N THR A 566 39.50 -39.95 -13.15
CA THR A 566 39.82 -38.76 -12.32
C THR A 566 39.23 -37.46 -12.89
N SER A 567 38.76 -37.46 -14.14
CA SER A 567 37.94 -36.38 -14.72
C SER A 567 36.54 -36.33 -14.12
N ASP A 568 35.93 -37.48 -13.83
CA ASP A 568 34.51 -37.58 -13.47
C ASP A 568 34.30 -37.16 -12.01
N THR A 569 35.26 -37.45 -11.13
CA THR A 569 35.30 -36.93 -9.75
C THR A 569 35.51 -35.41 -9.71
N LYS A 570 36.35 -34.85 -10.60
CA LYS A 570 36.52 -33.38 -10.74
C LYS A 570 35.24 -32.71 -11.27
N ILE A 571 34.53 -33.35 -12.19
CA ILE A 571 33.24 -32.87 -12.72
C ILE A 571 32.15 -32.94 -11.66
N ALA A 572 32.05 -34.03 -10.90
CA ALA A 572 31.09 -34.18 -9.80
C ALA A 572 31.32 -33.16 -8.67
N LYS A 573 32.58 -32.89 -8.29
CA LYS A 573 32.93 -31.84 -7.30
C LYS A 573 32.54 -30.45 -7.76
N ARG A 574 32.74 -30.14 -9.05
CA ARG A 574 32.33 -28.87 -9.68
C ARG A 574 30.81 -28.68 -9.66
N MET A 575 30.08 -29.75 -9.93
CA MET A 575 28.62 -29.74 -9.91
C MET A 575 28.06 -29.62 -8.48
N ALA A 576 28.67 -30.30 -7.50
CA ALA A 576 28.31 -30.20 -6.09
C ALA A 576 28.45 -28.77 -5.53
N MET A 577 29.46 -28.02 -6.00
CA MET A 577 29.67 -26.63 -5.58
C MET A 577 28.55 -25.69 -6.06
N LEU A 578 28.03 -25.87 -7.28
CA LEU A 578 26.91 -25.10 -7.83
C LEU A 578 25.61 -25.32 -7.02
N ILE A 579 25.36 -26.54 -6.54
CA ILE A 579 24.20 -26.83 -5.68
C ILE A 579 24.38 -26.22 -4.30
N PHE A 580 25.58 -26.33 -3.73
CA PHE A 580 25.82 -25.88 -2.37
C PHE A 580 25.66 -24.36 -2.27
N THR A 581 26.12 -23.62 -3.29
CA THR A 581 25.87 -22.18 -3.38
C THR A 581 24.39 -21.86 -3.54
N ASP A 582 23.66 -22.61 -4.37
CA ASP A 582 22.22 -22.44 -4.54
C ASP A 582 21.43 -22.74 -3.24
N PHE A 583 21.75 -23.84 -2.56
CA PHE A 583 21.15 -24.22 -1.27
C PHE A 583 21.40 -23.18 -0.18
N LEU A 584 22.64 -22.73 -0.02
CA LEU A 584 22.96 -21.71 0.98
C LEU A 584 22.24 -20.39 0.72
N CYS A 585 21.95 -20.09 -0.55
CA CYS A 585 21.18 -18.90 -0.92
C CYS A 585 19.68 -19.11 -0.71
N MET A 586 19.11 -20.25 -1.11
CA MET A 586 17.66 -20.53 -1.12
C MET A 586 17.08 -21.03 0.23
N ALA A 587 17.88 -21.67 1.07
CA ALA A 587 17.40 -22.25 2.33
C ALA A 587 16.91 -21.21 3.35
N PRO A 588 17.62 -20.07 3.57
CA PRO A 588 17.11 -19.02 4.45
C PRO A 588 15.79 -18.43 3.96
N ILE A 589 15.67 -18.15 2.65
CA ILE A 589 14.47 -17.56 2.04
C ILE A 589 13.26 -18.47 2.20
N SER A 590 13.43 -19.76 1.89
CA SER A 590 12.35 -20.75 2.00
C SER A 590 11.90 -20.93 3.45
N PHE A 591 12.83 -20.96 4.40
CA PHE A 591 12.51 -21.06 5.83
C PHE A 591 11.67 -19.88 6.33
N PHE A 592 12.05 -18.65 5.96
CA PHE A 592 11.30 -17.46 6.39
C PHE A 592 9.95 -17.32 5.70
N ALA A 593 9.88 -17.64 4.40
CA ALA A 593 8.62 -17.57 3.67
C ALA A 593 7.60 -18.59 4.21
N ILE A 594 8.05 -19.79 4.60
CA ILE A 594 7.21 -20.79 5.28
C ILE A 594 6.78 -20.28 6.67
N SER A 595 7.70 -19.75 7.48
CA SER A 595 7.40 -19.18 8.81
C SER A 595 6.36 -18.05 8.72
N ALA A 596 6.46 -17.17 7.71
CA ALA A 596 5.49 -16.12 7.45
C ALA A 596 4.12 -16.69 7.03
N SER A 597 4.09 -17.73 6.18
CA SER A 597 2.85 -18.37 5.71
C SER A 597 2.03 -19.06 6.82
N VAL A 598 2.70 -19.51 7.89
CA VAL A 598 2.09 -20.16 9.06
C VAL A 598 1.63 -19.13 10.11
N LYS A 599 1.63 -17.82 9.77
CA LYS A 599 1.27 -16.70 10.67
C LYS A 599 2.12 -16.61 11.95
N MET A 600 3.31 -17.19 11.93
CA MET A 600 4.30 -17.15 13.02
C MET A 600 5.60 -16.53 12.49
N PRO A 601 5.64 -15.22 12.20
CA PRO A 601 6.85 -14.59 11.67
C PRO A 601 7.94 -14.56 12.75
N LEU A 602 8.98 -15.39 12.60
CA LEU A 602 10.09 -15.49 13.55
C LEU A 602 11.06 -14.29 13.48
N ILE A 603 11.03 -13.53 12.38
CA ILE A 603 11.83 -12.32 12.14
C ILE A 603 10.92 -11.23 11.58
N THR A 604 11.11 -9.97 12.01
CA THR A 604 10.40 -8.82 11.45
C THR A 604 10.72 -8.65 9.96
N VAL A 605 9.73 -8.30 9.14
CA VAL A 605 9.90 -8.17 7.68
C VAL A 605 11.08 -7.23 7.35
N SER A 606 11.29 -6.14 8.10
CA SER A 606 12.46 -5.26 7.95
C SER A 606 13.82 -5.97 8.07
N LYS A 607 13.96 -6.91 9.01
CA LYS A 607 15.20 -7.70 9.16
C LYS A 607 15.29 -8.81 8.11
N SER A 608 14.16 -9.30 7.60
CA SER A 608 14.13 -10.23 6.48
C SER A 608 14.58 -9.59 5.16
N LYS A 609 14.44 -8.26 5.00
CA LYS A 609 14.98 -7.51 3.82
C LYS A 609 16.48 -7.72 3.67
N ILE A 610 17.25 -7.73 4.76
CA ILE A 610 18.70 -7.97 4.72
C ILE A 610 18.98 -9.35 4.14
N LEU A 611 18.25 -10.37 4.59
CA LEU A 611 18.43 -11.74 4.12
C LEU A 611 18.01 -11.88 2.65
N LEU A 612 16.91 -11.25 2.28
CA LEU A 612 16.34 -11.36 0.94
C LEU A 612 17.10 -10.52 -0.10
N VAL A 613 17.66 -9.37 0.26
CA VAL A 613 18.47 -8.56 -0.66
C VAL A 613 19.91 -9.08 -0.76
N LEU A 614 20.42 -9.74 0.29
CA LEU A 614 21.77 -10.26 0.31
C LEU A 614 21.85 -11.68 -0.26
N PHE A 615 21.07 -12.65 0.24
CA PHE A 615 21.23 -14.06 -0.16
C PHE A 615 20.50 -14.40 -1.46
N TYR A 616 19.34 -13.79 -1.74
CA TYR A 616 18.57 -14.08 -2.96
C TYR A 616 19.37 -13.85 -4.25
N PRO A 617 20.13 -12.75 -4.42
CA PRO A 617 20.80 -12.47 -5.69
C PRO A 617 22.28 -12.91 -5.72
N ILE A 618 22.86 -13.35 -4.60
CA ILE A 618 24.25 -13.84 -4.55
C ILE A 618 24.45 -15.04 -5.48
N ASN A 619 23.46 -15.92 -5.58
CA ASN A 619 23.52 -17.09 -6.44
C ASN A 619 23.76 -16.70 -7.92
N SER A 620 22.96 -15.76 -8.42
CA SER A 620 23.06 -15.24 -9.79
C SER A 620 24.37 -14.48 -10.05
N CYS A 621 24.93 -13.83 -9.03
CA CYS A 621 26.24 -13.18 -9.12
C CYS A 621 27.40 -14.19 -9.13
N ALA A 622 27.30 -15.29 -8.36
CA ALA A 622 28.38 -16.28 -8.22
C ALA A 622 28.52 -17.20 -9.44
N ASN A 623 27.40 -17.49 -10.14
CA ASN A 623 27.35 -18.43 -11.26
C ASN A 623 28.40 -18.17 -12.35
N PRO A 624 28.55 -16.94 -12.90
CA PRO A 624 29.61 -16.61 -13.86
C PRO A 624 31.03 -16.92 -13.37
N PHE A 625 31.34 -16.63 -12.11
CA PHE A 625 32.66 -16.89 -11.53
C PHE A 625 32.91 -18.39 -11.35
N LEU A 626 31.88 -19.15 -10.95
CA LEU A 626 31.96 -20.61 -10.90
C LEU A 626 32.24 -21.21 -12.29
N TYR A 627 31.65 -20.66 -13.35
CA TYR A 627 31.96 -21.08 -14.72
C TYR A 627 33.38 -20.71 -15.15
N ALA A 628 33.81 -19.48 -14.86
CA ALA A 628 35.13 -18.98 -15.21
C ALA A 628 36.25 -19.70 -14.44
N ILE A 629 36.04 -20.07 -13.17
CA ILE A 629 37.08 -20.68 -12.34
C ILE A 629 37.21 -22.19 -12.60
N PHE A 630 36.09 -22.89 -12.77
CA PHE A 630 36.09 -24.36 -12.81
C PHE A 630 36.00 -24.97 -14.23
N THR A 631 35.97 -24.15 -15.28
CA THR A 631 35.91 -24.64 -16.67
C THR A 631 37.14 -24.21 -17.47
N LYS A 632 38.10 -25.13 -17.66
CA LYS A 632 39.28 -24.86 -18.52
C LYS A 632 38.90 -24.44 -19.95
N THR A 633 37.86 -25.05 -20.53
CA THR A 633 37.36 -24.70 -21.86
C THR A 633 36.75 -23.30 -21.91
N PHE A 634 36.06 -22.86 -20.86
CA PHE A 634 35.53 -21.48 -20.78
C PHE A 634 36.65 -20.47 -20.57
N ARG A 635 37.64 -20.74 -19.69
CA ARG A 635 38.83 -19.90 -19.53
C ARG A 635 39.55 -19.70 -20.87
N ARG A 636 39.73 -20.78 -21.62
CA ARG A 636 40.30 -20.72 -22.96
C ARG A 636 39.48 -19.83 -23.89
N ASP A 637 38.18 -20.09 -24.00
CA ASP A 637 37.31 -19.34 -24.92
C ASP A 637 37.22 -17.84 -24.51
N PHE A 638 37.27 -17.55 -23.20
CA PHE A 638 37.40 -16.20 -22.63
C PHE A 638 38.71 -15.51 -23.06
N PHE A 639 39.86 -16.16 -22.91
CA PHE A 639 41.14 -15.58 -23.34
C PHE A 639 41.24 -15.42 -24.86
N ILE A 640 40.67 -16.34 -25.64
CA ILE A 640 40.58 -16.20 -27.10
C ILE A 640 39.71 -15.00 -27.48
N LEU A 641 38.59 -14.78 -26.79
CA LEU A 641 37.74 -13.60 -27.02
C LEU A 641 38.46 -12.31 -26.61
N LEU A 642 39.13 -12.27 -25.45
CA LEU A 642 39.95 -11.12 -25.04
C LEU A 642 41.06 -10.79 -26.04
N SER A 643 41.68 -11.80 -26.64
CA SER A 643 42.71 -11.59 -27.66
C SER A 643 42.17 -10.91 -28.93
N LYS A 644 40.87 -11.06 -29.24
CA LYS A 644 40.23 -10.33 -30.36
C LYS A 644 40.03 -8.84 -30.05
N PHE A 645 40.02 -8.46 -28.78
CA PHE A 645 39.91 -7.08 -28.31
C PHE A 645 41.27 -6.48 -27.88
N GLY A 646 42.39 -7.17 -28.17
CA GLY A 646 43.74 -6.66 -27.93
C GLY A 646 44.31 -6.86 -26.52
N PHE A 647 43.64 -7.64 -25.65
CA PHE A 647 44.12 -7.95 -24.30
C PHE A 647 44.49 -9.44 -24.14
N CYS A 648 45.50 -9.75 -23.31
CA CYS A 648 45.92 -11.13 -22.98
C CYS A 648 46.34 -12.04 -24.16
N GLU A 649 46.99 -11.48 -25.20
CA GLU A 649 47.44 -12.24 -26.37
C GLU A 649 48.37 -13.42 -26.03
N MET A 650 49.25 -13.26 -25.04
CA MET A 650 50.22 -14.29 -24.64
C MET A 650 49.55 -15.54 -24.03
N GLN A 651 48.48 -15.36 -23.25
CA GLN A 651 47.70 -16.48 -22.69
C GLN A 651 46.81 -17.14 -23.74
N ALA A 652 46.25 -16.37 -24.69
CA ALA A 652 45.48 -16.91 -25.80
C ALA A 652 46.34 -17.78 -26.75
N GLN A 653 47.61 -17.41 -26.96
CA GLN A 653 48.57 -18.20 -27.74
C GLN A 653 48.86 -19.54 -27.07
N ILE A 654 49.14 -19.59 -25.76
CA ILE A 654 49.39 -20.85 -25.00
C ILE A 654 48.23 -21.84 -25.18
N TYR A 655 46.98 -21.36 -25.11
CA TYR A 655 45.81 -22.23 -25.29
C TYR A 655 45.56 -22.64 -26.75
N ARG A 656 46.05 -21.88 -27.75
CA ARG A 656 46.04 -22.30 -29.16
C ARG A 656 47.07 -23.41 -29.40
N THR A 657 48.24 -23.36 -28.77
CA THR A 657 49.32 -24.35 -28.95
C THR A 657 49.00 -25.72 -28.35
N GLU A 658 48.27 -25.80 -27.23
CA GLU A 658 47.77 -27.08 -26.66
C GLU A 658 46.85 -27.87 -27.63
N THR A 659 46.24 -27.19 -28.60
CA THR A 659 45.35 -27.80 -29.60
C THR A 659 46.15 -28.42 -30.75
N SER A 660 47.37 -27.95 -31.01
CA SER A 660 48.23 -28.45 -32.09
C SER A 660 49.01 -29.70 -31.65
N SER A 661 49.34 -29.84 -30.37
CA SER A 661 50.05 -31.02 -29.83
C SER A 661 49.18 -32.28 -29.71
N THR A 662 47.85 -32.15 -29.67
CA THR A 662 46.92 -33.31 -29.61
C THR A 662 46.59 -33.91 -30.98
N VAL A 663 46.92 -33.22 -32.09
CA VAL A 663 46.65 -33.69 -33.46
C VAL A 663 47.86 -34.45 -34.05
N HIS A 664 49.05 -34.36 -33.45
CA HIS A 664 50.27 -35.03 -33.96
C HIS A 664 50.66 -36.36 -33.28
N SER A 665 49.85 -36.88 -32.36
CA SER A 665 50.08 -38.19 -31.73
C SER A 665 49.09 -39.26 -32.25
N SER A 666 49.21 -39.65 -33.51
CA SER A 666 48.66 -40.91 -34.04
C SER A 666 49.69 -41.58 -34.96
N HIS A 667 50.26 -42.69 -34.48
CA HIS A 667 51.28 -43.59 -35.07
C HIS A 667 51.17 -43.89 -36.58
N PRO A 668 52.30 -44.29 -37.23
CA PRO A 668 52.58 -45.72 -37.40
C PRO A 668 54.01 -46.19 -37.03
N ARG A 669 54.17 -47.52 -37.08
CA ARG A 669 55.23 -48.41 -36.56
C ARG A 669 56.54 -48.49 -37.37
N ASN A 670 57.56 -48.99 -36.65
CA ASN A 670 58.75 -49.79 -37.02
C ASN A 670 60.06 -49.11 -37.48
N GLY A 671 61.14 -49.38 -36.73
CA GLY A 671 62.56 -49.21 -37.12
C GLY A 671 63.53 -49.18 -35.93
N GLN A 672 64.66 -49.89 -36.02
CA GLN A 672 65.64 -50.25 -34.97
C GLN A 672 66.42 -49.11 -34.27
N CYS A 673 66.86 -49.37 -33.02
CA CYS A 673 67.79 -48.63 -32.13
C CYS A 673 69.22 -48.41 -32.72
N PRO A 674 70.06 -47.43 -32.26
CA PRO A 674 70.74 -47.43 -30.94
C PRO A 674 70.91 -46.03 -30.24
N PRO A 675 71.49 -45.96 -29.00
CA PRO A 675 71.26 -44.88 -28.03
C PRO A 675 72.37 -43.80 -28.03
N ILE A 676 72.26 -42.82 -27.11
CA ILE A 676 73.23 -41.74 -26.67
C ILE A 676 72.63 -40.34 -26.93
N ALA A 677 72.64 -39.32 -26.05
CA ALA A 677 73.04 -39.12 -24.65
C ALA A 677 72.28 -37.90 -24.08
N LYS A 678 72.20 -37.82 -22.75
CA LYS A 678 71.81 -36.61 -22.00
C LYS A 678 72.81 -35.48 -22.28
N ASN A 679 72.33 -34.26 -22.55
CA ASN A 679 72.95 -33.06 -22.01
C ASN A 679 71.99 -31.87 -21.89
N ASN A 680 72.20 -31.15 -20.79
CA ASN A 680 71.54 -29.93 -20.33
C ASN A 680 71.82 -28.70 -21.22
N SER A 681 71.06 -27.63 -20.94
CA SER A 681 71.13 -26.22 -21.37
C SER A 681 70.14 -25.91 -22.51
N GLY A 682 69.30 -24.88 -22.46
CA GLY A 682 69.37 -23.63 -21.69
C GLY A 682 69.15 -22.49 -22.69
N THR A 683 67.90 -22.04 -22.83
CA THR A 683 67.43 -20.79 -23.46
C THR A 683 67.85 -20.46 -24.90
N VAL A 684 66.87 -20.09 -25.75
CA VAL A 684 66.78 -18.80 -26.47
C VAL A 684 65.55 -18.87 -27.38
N TYR A 685 64.55 -18.03 -27.11
CA TYR A 685 63.46 -17.76 -28.06
C TYR A 685 64.00 -16.88 -29.17
N THR A 686 64.04 -17.39 -30.40
CA THR A 686 64.30 -16.60 -31.60
C THR A 686 62.98 -16.41 -32.34
N LEU A 687 62.51 -15.16 -32.37
CA LEU A 687 61.47 -14.70 -33.29
C LEU A 687 62.01 -14.77 -34.72
N VAL A 688 61.37 -15.56 -35.58
CA VAL A 688 61.61 -15.54 -37.04
C VAL A 688 60.31 -15.12 -37.73
N PRO A 689 60.34 -14.08 -38.58
CA PRO A 689 59.18 -13.62 -39.32
C PRO A 689 58.90 -14.56 -40.51
N LEU A 690 57.62 -14.88 -40.71
CA LEU A 690 57.11 -15.62 -41.86
C LEU A 690 57.05 -14.70 -43.08
N ASN A 691 57.95 -14.91 -44.04
CA ASN A 691 57.77 -14.52 -45.43
C ASN A 691 58.20 -15.71 -46.31
N HIS A 692 57.23 -16.26 -47.07
CA HIS A 692 57.28 -16.92 -48.39
C HIS A 692 58.58 -17.63 -48.83
N LEU A 693 58.61 -18.80 -49.48
CA LEU A 693 57.65 -19.60 -50.27
C LEU A 693 58.40 -20.93 -50.61
N SER A 694 57.67 -22.02 -50.90
CA SER A 694 58.17 -23.35 -51.35
C SER A 694 58.96 -24.21 -50.36
#